data_AF-A0A8C1CKU3-F1
#
_entry.id   AF-A0A8C1CKU3-F1
#
_cell.length_a   1.000
_cell.length_b   1.000
_cell.length_c   1.000
_cell.angle_alpha   90.00
_cell.angle_beta   90.00
_cell.angle_gamma   90.00
#
_symmetry.space_group_name_H-M   'P 1'
#
loop_
_entity.id
_entity.type
_entity.pdbx_description
1 polymer ?
#
loop_
_entity_poly.entity_id
_entity_poly.type
_entity_poly.pdbx_seq_one_letter_code
_entity_poly.pdbx_strand_id
1 'polypeptide(L)'
;MPVQKVNDSSDLDAKVPSHLQRTSITSLTMTSEPSHRCVKATVVHKGPVISCAQKDGIEMLRAEIKEEDPLQRTAEHTSINVIFFGTLAKDFSQSARQGDVVLLADFTIKKSPSFLRDKLHPCQLEMDGKDDFVYVCPSAGPSHGPSSSEAKYTYVPLNDLKPRTVVNVYGVVTFFKQPFPSKGSDYCSTLKITDQSDVKVGCNIFSKKLEDHPILFRVGDIIRLHRFKTDVFRDSMSLLNTFGWSTVTFDGTTDSPVVPRTSSKSFHFGESDIRTVQELRQWAANQSWISNDLKVSLSMVKPGMYFDLTCQLLAKAVMDSRCILLKVWDGTKCQHPLLNVAVASDALEGESTVVKDRMNLTANVLVYDNHLEVARELKPGTFLQFYNLHALLQRAPDQQPDQSEHLSFHLHGGTSYGRGLRSLPAESPALQSLKSVLEKHVDLVEYDEVNDGTLLEIWYTPPEAVVRTCEHNTRRLTLARVKRSTPPLSCHVRARVKKYKPQQLYQCLKLFCSNCKTMEDVPDDSAVAKVFRESAKDSQPCDEQWAATSSASSREPGRTISMHISRDMVGESTHMQLIFIEGTTLDEICVLSRDYKNLVPVRSVNSRMTLMDLTAPFLFSGDKRYYGCKKCSLNTFQNPVFTGVETWDEQAVAKALGVQLMQYRLLIQFELEDQTDTLEALLWENTERFFHVSAVDASGSQDLQDKIQTIMDTIQPPDSSLEERPWLDLCLSVYSVKDDDRNKVCYQITNTEIKEE
;
A
#
# COMPACT_ATOMS: atom_id res chain seq x y z
N MET A 1 16.22 -31.15 -25.51
CA MET A 1 16.24 -31.92 -24.26
C MET A 1 17.66 -32.46 -24.08
N PRO A 2 18.26 -32.56 -22.88
CA PRO A 2 17.48 -32.61 -21.64
C PRO A 2 18.17 -32.29 -20.29
N VAL A 3 17.39 -31.67 -19.41
CA VAL A 3 17.35 -32.20 -18.04
C VAL A 3 16.46 -33.46 -18.06
N GLN A 4 17.04 -34.66 -17.89
CA GLN A 4 16.27 -35.92 -17.86
C GLN A 4 15.91 -36.26 -16.42
N LYS A 5 14.62 -36.54 -16.18
CA LYS A 5 14.18 -37.06 -14.89
C LYS A 5 14.35 -38.57 -14.85
N VAL A 6 14.87 -39.05 -13.72
CA VAL A 6 15.09 -40.47 -13.43
C VAL A 6 14.32 -40.80 -12.15
N ASN A 7 13.73 -41.99 -12.07
CA ASN A 7 12.83 -42.34 -10.97
C ASN A 7 13.58 -42.75 -9.69
N ASP A 8 14.72 -43.43 -9.83
CA ASP A 8 15.52 -43.90 -8.68
C ASP A 8 16.98 -43.43 -8.75
N SER A 9 17.60 -43.26 -7.58
CA SER A 9 18.99 -42.79 -7.48
C SER A 9 20.02 -43.83 -7.94
N SER A 10 19.62 -45.11 -8.01
CA SER A 10 20.38 -46.22 -8.59
C SER A 10 20.38 -46.18 -10.12
N ASP A 11 19.30 -45.67 -10.73
CA ASP A 11 19.20 -45.52 -12.18
C ASP A 11 20.11 -44.39 -12.69
N LEU A 12 20.42 -43.38 -11.85
CA LEU A 12 21.46 -42.39 -12.15
C LEU A 12 22.84 -43.04 -12.34
N ASP A 13 23.13 -44.12 -11.62
CA ASP A 13 24.41 -44.83 -11.73
C ASP A 13 24.44 -45.75 -12.96
N ALA A 14 23.29 -46.32 -13.36
CA ALA A 14 23.15 -47.11 -14.59
C ALA A 14 23.09 -46.26 -15.88
N LYS A 15 22.76 -44.98 -15.76
CA LYS A 15 22.63 -44.02 -16.87
C LYS A 15 23.92 -43.28 -17.21
N VAL A 16 24.99 -43.45 -16.43
CA VAL A 16 26.30 -42.87 -16.77
C VAL A 16 26.78 -43.53 -18.08
N PRO A 17 26.91 -42.78 -19.18
CA PRO A 17 27.45 -43.32 -20.42
C PRO A 17 28.83 -43.93 -20.17
N SER A 18 29.14 -45.07 -20.80
CA SER A 18 30.38 -45.82 -20.56
C SER A 18 31.67 -45.04 -20.86
N HIS A 19 31.57 -43.92 -21.56
CA HIS A 19 32.67 -43.01 -21.84
C HIS A 19 32.86 -41.90 -20.80
N LEU A 20 31.99 -41.78 -19.78
CA LEU A 20 32.04 -40.73 -18.74
C LEU A 20 32.59 -41.28 -17.42
N GLN A 21 33.58 -40.59 -16.84
CA GLN A 21 34.21 -40.93 -15.57
C GLN A 21 33.65 -40.09 -14.40
N ARG A 22 33.13 -40.75 -13.36
CA ARG A 22 32.69 -40.06 -12.13
C ARG A 22 33.88 -39.43 -11.42
N THR A 23 33.75 -38.15 -11.11
CA THR A 23 34.78 -37.34 -10.45
C THR A 23 34.21 -36.69 -9.20
N SER A 24 34.95 -36.73 -8.09
CA SER A 24 34.55 -36.05 -6.85
C SER A 24 34.70 -34.55 -6.98
N ILE A 25 33.80 -33.78 -6.36
CA ILE A 25 33.87 -32.31 -6.33
C ILE A 25 35.21 -31.85 -5.76
N THR A 26 35.70 -32.51 -4.72
CA THR A 26 36.97 -32.17 -4.03
C THR A 26 38.21 -32.36 -4.90
N SER A 27 38.11 -33.20 -5.94
CA SER A 27 39.22 -33.48 -6.85
C SER A 27 39.27 -32.56 -8.07
N LEU A 28 38.28 -31.65 -8.22
CA LEU A 28 38.21 -30.74 -9.35
C LEU A 28 39.22 -29.60 -9.22
N THR A 29 40.01 -29.39 -10.27
CA THR A 29 41.01 -28.33 -10.36
C THR A 29 40.90 -27.60 -11.69
N MET A 30 41.55 -26.43 -11.82
CA MET A 30 41.57 -25.69 -13.10
C MET A 30 42.30 -26.42 -14.24
N THR A 31 43.12 -27.42 -13.91
CA THR A 31 43.83 -28.26 -14.89
C THR A 31 43.11 -29.58 -15.16
N SER A 32 41.94 -29.79 -14.54
CA SER A 32 41.12 -30.96 -14.78
C SER A 32 40.51 -30.89 -16.19
N GLU A 33 40.79 -31.90 -17.01
CA GLU A 33 40.25 -31.99 -18.37
C GLU A 33 38.72 -32.19 -18.28
N PRO A 34 37.90 -31.27 -18.83
CA PRO A 34 36.44 -31.28 -18.61
C PRO A 34 35.71 -32.36 -19.42
N SER A 35 36.28 -32.77 -20.55
CA SER A 35 35.74 -33.80 -21.43
C SER A 35 35.64 -35.13 -20.69
N HIS A 36 34.51 -35.83 -20.87
CA HIS A 36 34.33 -37.19 -20.38
C HIS A 36 34.29 -37.33 -18.84
N ARG A 37 33.86 -36.30 -18.11
CA ARG A 37 33.67 -36.36 -16.64
C ARG A 37 32.23 -36.09 -16.22
N CYS A 38 31.82 -36.71 -15.12
CA CYS A 38 30.53 -36.45 -14.50
C CYS A 38 30.62 -36.27 -12.97
N VAL A 39 29.73 -35.46 -12.41
CA VAL A 39 29.60 -35.17 -10.97
C VAL A 39 28.20 -35.55 -10.53
N LYS A 40 28.09 -36.40 -9.49
CA LYS A 40 26.82 -36.73 -8.82
C LYS A 40 26.78 -35.99 -7.49
N ALA A 41 25.75 -35.18 -7.27
CA ALA A 41 25.65 -34.35 -6.07
C ALA A 41 24.20 -33.98 -5.78
N THR A 42 23.91 -33.56 -4.55
CA THR A 42 22.60 -33.09 -4.13
C THR A 42 22.49 -31.59 -4.34
N VAL A 43 21.36 -31.09 -4.88
CA VAL A 43 21.10 -29.66 -5.04
C VAL A 43 20.81 -29.02 -3.69
N VAL A 44 21.74 -28.21 -3.19
CA VAL A 44 21.65 -27.54 -1.88
C VAL A 44 20.92 -26.21 -1.98
N HIS A 45 21.15 -25.46 -3.05
CA HIS A 45 20.51 -24.17 -3.27
C HIS A 45 20.30 -23.92 -4.76
N LYS A 46 19.17 -23.30 -5.13
CA LYS A 46 18.84 -22.96 -6.52
C LYS A 46 18.31 -21.53 -6.59
N GLY A 47 19.01 -20.66 -7.32
CA GLY A 47 18.59 -19.28 -7.58
C GLY A 47 17.54 -19.17 -8.69
N PRO A 48 16.90 -17.99 -8.85
CA PRO A 48 15.98 -17.73 -9.94
C PRO A 48 16.72 -17.65 -11.29
N VAL A 49 15.98 -17.85 -12.39
CA VAL A 49 16.48 -17.58 -13.75
C VAL A 49 16.54 -16.06 -13.94
N ILE A 50 17.69 -15.56 -14.36
CA ILE A 50 17.93 -14.13 -14.64
C ILE A 50 18.44 -13.94 -16.06
N SER A 51 18.13 -12.82 -16.70
CA SER A 51 18.68 -12.47 -18.01
C SER A 51 20.05 -11.80 -17.85
N CYS A 52 21.07 -12.28 -18.57
CA CYS A 52 22.43 -11.76 -18.50
C CYS A 52 22.69 -10.70 -19.59
N ALA A 53 22.78 -9.43 -19.19
CA ALA A 53 23.09 -8.32 -20.10
C ALA A 53 24.49 -8.43 -20.76
N GLN A 54 25.42 -9.20 -20.18
CA GLN A 54 26.79 -9.37 -20.69
C GLN A 54 26.94 -10.48 -21.76
N LYS A 55 25.89 -11.30 -21.98
CA LYS A 55 25.83 -12.34 -23.02
C LYS A 55 24.53 -12.17 -23.82
N ASP A 56 24.29 -11.01 -24.43
CA ASP A 56 23.14 -10.74 -25.32
C ASP A 56 21.76 -11.14 -24.76
N GLY A 57 21.55 -10.97 -23.45
CA GLY A 57 20.26 -11.28 -22.81
C GLY A 57 20.02 -12.78 -22.56
N ILE A 58 21.02 -13.64 -22.77
CA ILE A 58 20.92 -15.08 -22.51
C ILE A 58 20.56 -15.32 -21.05
N GLU A 59 19.58 -16.21 -20.84
CA GLU A 59 19.11 -16.61 -19.53
C GLU A 59 20.15 -17.43 -18.77
N MET A 60 20.25 -17.21 -17.47
CA MET A 60 21.23 -17.84 -16.61
C MET A 60 20.61 -18.22 -15.28
N LEU A 61 21.02 -19.35 -14.72
CA LEU A 61 20.61 -19.81 -13.40
C LEU A 61 21.83 -20.31 -12.63
N ARG A 62 21.96 -19.91 -11.37
CA ARG A 62 23.01 -20.40 -10.46
C ARG A 62 22.42 -21.41 -9.46
N ALA A 63 23.09 -22.53 -9.29
CA ALA A 63 22.81 -23.52 -8.27
C ALA A 63 24.06 -23.85 -7.44
N GLU A 64 23.87 -24.32 -6.23
CA GLU A 64 24.90 -24.94 -5.39
C GLU A 64 24.57 -26.43 -5.29
N ILE A 65 25.56 -27.27 -5.60
CA ILE A 65 25.48 -28.72 -5.44
C ILE A 65 26.51 -29.19 -4.42
N LYS A 66 26.19 -30.24 -3.68
CA LYS A 66 27.06 -30.83 -2.67
C LYS A 66 27.15 -32.34 -2.83
N GLU A 67 28.38 -32.85 -2.82
CA GLU A 67 28.64 -34.29 -2.81
C GLU A 67 28.47 -34.81 -1.37
N GLU A 68 27.67 -35.87 -1.21
CA GLU A 68 27.55 -36.59 0.05
C GLU A 68 28.51 -37.80 0.04
N ASP A 69 29.62 -37.69 0.78
CA ASP A 69 30.48 -38.84 1.07
C ASP A 69 30.22 -39.33 2.51
N PRO A 70 29.68 -40.56 2.69
CA PRO A 70 29.44 -41.12 4.01
C PRO A 70 30.72 -41.39 4.82
N LEU A 71 31.89 -41.45 4.19
CA LEU A 71 33.16 -41.84 4.81
C LEU A 71 34.10 -40.65 5.15
N GLN A 72 33.83 -39.44 4.64
CA GLN A 72 34.67 -38.25 4.86
C GLN A 72 33.87 -37.00 5.22
N ARG A 73 33.44 -36.90 6.48
CA ARG A 73 32.73 -35.71 7.02
C ARG A 73 33.60 -34.45 7.17
N THR A 74 34.91 -34.54 6.91
CA THR A 74 35.90 -33.48 7.14
C THR A 74 36.57 -32.97 5.87
N ALA A 75 36.14 -33.41 4.68
CA ALA A 75 36.72 -32.91 3.44
C ALA A 75 36.34 -31.42 3.23
N GLU A 76 37.33 -30.58 2.98
CA GLU A 76 37.09 -29.19 2.58
C GLU A 76 36.56 -29.15 1.14
N HIS A 77 35.71 -28.17 0.81
CA HIS A 77 35.18 -27.93 -0.53
C HIS A 77 34.26 -29.02 -1.14
N THR A 78 33.41 -29.67 -0.33
CA THR A 78 32.40 -30.63 -0.84
C THR A 78 31.24 -29.99 -1.63
N SER A 79 31.11 -28.66 -1.58
CA SER A 79 30.07 -27.90 -2.28
C SER A 79 30.68 -27.05 -3.39
N ILE A 80 30.05 -27.04 -4.57
CA ILE A 80 30.50 -26.26 -5.73
C ILE A 80 29.33 -25.50 -6.37
N ASN A 81 29.64 -24.33 -6.94
CA ASN A 81 28.70 -23.55 -7.73
C ASN A 81 28.58 -24.12 -9.15
N VAL A 82 27.36 -24.16 -9.66
CA VAL A 82 27.05 -24.51 -11.05
C VAL A 82 26.24 -23.38 -11.68
N ILE A 83 26.62 -22.98 -12.89
CA ILE A 83 25.91 -21.97 -13.67
C ILE A 83 25.38 -22.61 -14.95
N PHE A 84 24.06 -22.54 -15.14
CA PHE A 84 23.38 -23.01 -16.34
C PHE A 84 23.06 -21.83 -17.23
N PHE A 85 23.21 -21.99 -18.54
CA PHE A 85 22.92 -20.96 -19.54
C PHE A 85 21.83 -21.38 -20.53
N GLY A 86 21.13 -20.38 -21.08
CA GLY A 86 20.13 -20.55 -22.14
C GLY A 86 18.98 -21.48 -21.75
N THR A 87 18.61 -22.37 -22.66
CA THR A 87 17.51 -23.32 -22.46
C THR A 87 17.74 -24.26 -21.27
N LEU A 88 19.01 -24.58 -20.96
CA LEU A 88 19.36 -25.45 -19.84
C LEU A 88 19.04 -24.79 -18.49
N ALA A 89 19.16 -23.46 -18.39
CA ALA A 89 18.78 -22.71 -17.20
C ALA A 89 17.27 -22.80 -16.93
N LYS A 90 16.44 -22.68 -17.97
CA LYS A 90 14.99 -22.86 -17.90
C LYS A 90 14.61 -24.28 -17.53
N ASP A 91 15.17 -25.26 -18.24
CA ASP A 91 14.86 -26.68 -18.05
C ASP A 91 15.24 -27.15 -16.64
N PHE A 92 16.40 -26.72 -16.13
CA PHE A 92 16.85 -27.04 -14.77
C PHE A 92 15.99 -26.34 -13.72
N SER A 93 15.58 -25.10 -13.97
CA SER A 93 14.65 -24.38 -13.09
C SER A 93 13.33 -25.12 -12.92
N GLN A 94 12.79 -25.71 -13.99
CA GLN A 94 11.52 -26.45 -13.97
C GLN A 94 11.66 -27.88 -13.43
N SER A 95 12.83 -28.50 -13.66
CA SER A 95 13.00 -29.94 -13.45
C SER A 95 13.66 -30.33 -12.13
N ALA A 96 14.54 -29.49 -11.58
CA ALA A 96 15.27 -29.78 -10.34
C ALA A 96 14.77 -28.93 -9.16
N ARG A 97 14.65 -29.57 -7.99
CA ARG A 97 14.29 -28.95 -6.71
C ARG A 97 15.46 -29.06 -5.73
N GLN A 98 15.41 -28.24 -4.68
CA GLN A 98 16.35 -28.37 -3.57
C GLN A 98 16.15 -29.74 -2.90
N GLY A 99 17.24 -30.48 -2.69
CA GLY A 99 17.24 -31.86 -2.18
C GLY A 99 17.28 -32.93 -3.27
N ASP A 100 17.06 -32.59 -4.55
CA ASP A 100 17.18 -33.57 -5.63
C ASP A 100 18.63 -33.96 -5.86
N VAL A 101 18.86 -35.22 -6.26
CA VAL A 101 20.19 -35.71 -6.65
C VAL A 101 20.36 -35.49 -8.15
N VAL A 102 21.43 -34.80 -8.53
CA VAL A 102 21.75 -34.47 -9.92
C VAL A 102 23.03 -35.13 -10.36
N LEU A 103 23.06 -35.54 -11.62
CA LEU A 103 24.26 -35.95 -12.33
C LEU A 103 24.51 -34.94 -13.45
N LEU A 104 25.65 -34.25 -13.39
CA LEU A 104 26.10 -33.28 -14.40
C LEU A 104 27.27 -33.88 -15.17
N ALA A 105 27.23 -33.81 -16.50
CA ALA A 105 28.30 -34.29 -17.38
C ALA A 105 28.68 -33.23 -18.42
N ASP A 106 29.93 -33.32 -18.88
CA ASP A 106 30.51 -32.47 -19.94
C ASP A 106 30.51 -30.96 -19.64
N PHE A 107 30.53 -30.61 -18.36
CA PHE A 107 30.62 -29.23 -17.87
C PHE A 107 32.00 -28.59 -18.12
N THR A 108 32.02 -27.26 -18.26
CA THR A 108 33.27 -26.49 -18.24
C THR A 108 33.63 -26.06 -16.82
N ILE A 109 34.90 -26.20 -16.42
CA ILE A 109 35.37 -25.76 -15.11
C ILE A 109 35.99 -24.36 -15.24
N LYS A 110 35.49 -23.39 -14.47
CA LYS A 110 36.05 -22.02 -14.40
C LYS A 110 36.41 -21.63 -12.98
N LYS A 111 37.27 -20.60 -12.85
CA LYS A 111 37.61 -20.05 -11.54
C LYS A 111 36.36 -19.42 -10.91
N SER A 112 36.05 -19.77 -9.67
CA SER A 112 34.91 -19.20 -8.96
C SER A 112 35.20 -17.75 -8.58
N PRO A 113 34.47 -16.76 -9.10
CA PRO A 113 34.65 -15.35 -8.73
C PRO A 113 34.10 -15.09 -7.31
N SER A 114 33.24 -15.97 -6.78
CA SER A 114 32.64 -15.83 -5.46
C SER A 114 33.36 -16.60 -4.36
N PHE A 115 34.42 -17.36 -4.67
CA PHE A 115 35.13 -18.19 -3.70
C PHE A 115 35.60 -17.41 -2.45
N LEU A 116 36.13 -16.19 -2.61
CA LEU A 116 36.56 -15.36 -1.48
C LEU A 116 35.40 -14.96 -0.55
N ARG A 117 34.16 -14.99 -1.05
CA ARG A 117 32.94 -14.60 -0.34
C ARG A 117 32.19 -15.80 0.23
N ASP A 118 31.97 -16.84 -0.57
CA ASP A 118 31.18 -18.02 -0.18
C ASP A 118 32.00 -19.17 0.39
N LYS A 119 33.33 -19.17 0.17
CA LYS A 119 34.27 -20.22 0.60
C LYS A 119 33.85 -21.64 0.20
N LEU A 120 33.07 -21.79 -0.89
CA LEU A 120 32.56 -23.08 -1.38
C LEU A 120 33.69 -23.90 -2.01
N HIS A 121 33.82 -23.89 -3.34
CA HIS A 121 34.94 -24.49 -4.05
C HIS A 121 35.69 -23.40 -4.86
N PRO A 122 37.03 -23.44 -4.97
CA PRO A 122 37.81 -22.45 -5.74
C PRO A 122 37.42 -22.38 -7.23
N CYS A 123 36.79 -23.43 -7.73
CA CYS A 123 36.26 -23.55 -9.09
C CYS A 123 34.72 -23.53 -9.08
N GLN A 124 34.11 -23.20 -10.21
CA GLN A 124 32.69 -23.34 -10.51
C GLN A 124 32.52 -24.14 -11.80
N LEU A 125 31.36 -24.79 -11.94
CA LEU A 125 30.97 -25.49 -13.15
C LEU A 125 30.08 -24.58 -14.00
N GLU A 126 30.29 -24.58 -15.31
CA GLU A 126 29.45 -23.89 -16.29
C GLU A 126 28.90 -24.90 -17.28
N MET A 127 27.58 -24.81 -17.50
CA MET A 127 26.84 -25.65 -18.43
C MET A 127 26.28 -24.76 -19.55
N ASP A 128 27.01 -24.67 -20.66
CA ASP A 128 26.65 -23.93 -21.87
C ASP A 128 26.92 -24.68 -23.19
N GLY A 129 27.39 -25.92 -23.12
CA GLY A 129 27.67 -26.76 -24.28
C GLY A 129 26.42 -27.42 -24.86
N LYS A 130 26.43 -27.67 -26.17
CA LYS A 130 25.33 -28.35 -26.87
C LYS A 130 25.22 -29.84 -26.50
N ASP A 131 26.30 -30.40 -25.96
CA ASP A 131 26.44 -31.79 -25.55
C ASP A 131 26.41 -31.94 -24.01
N ASP A 132 25.99 -30.91 -23.28
CA ASP A 132 25.89 -30.96 -21.82
C ASP A 132 24.66 -31.79 -21.38
N PHE A 133 24.87 -32.73 -20.46
CA PHE A 133 23.80 -33.59 -19.96
C PHE A 133 23.54 -33.39 -18.47
N VAL A 134 22.26 -33.27 -18.11
CA VAL A 134 21.80 -33.20 -16.72
C VAL A 134 20.77 -34.28 -16.47
N TYR A 135 21.03 -35.15 -15.49
CA TYR A 135 20.01 -36.05 -14.96
C TYR A 135 19.59 -35.59 -13.56
N VAL A 136 18.29 -35.61 -13.30
CA VAL A 136 17.70 -35.26 -12.00
C VAL A 136 16.94 -36.46 -11.49
N CYS A 137 17.32 -36.98 -10.34
CA CYS A 137 16.48 -37.90 -9.57
C CYS A 137 15.74 -37.07 -8.52
N PRO A 138 14.40 -36.93 -8.64
CA PRO A 138 13.61 -36.34 -7.59
C PRO A 138 13.85 -37.13 -6.31
N SER A 139 14.21 -36.46 -5.22
CA SER A 139 14.20 -37.13 -3.93
C SER A 139 12.75 -37.53 -3.64
N ALA A 140 12.49 -38.82 -3.41
CA ALA A 140 11.15 -39.29 -3.05
C ALA A 140 10.60 -38.39 -1.93
N GLY A 141 9.43 -37.80 -2.16
CA GLY A 141 8.70 -37.09 -1.11
C GLY A 141 8.55 -37.99 0.12
N PRO A 142 8.41 -37.41 1.32
CA PRO A 142 8.64 -38.11 2.57
C PRO A 142 7.73 -39.33 2.68
N SER A 143 8.32 -40.52 2.55
CA SER A 143 7.69 -41.74 3.04
C SER A 143 7.53 -41.58 4.54
N HIS A 144 6.28 -41.58 5.03
CA HIS A 144 5.98 -41.71 6.44
C HIS A 144 6.54 -43.03 6.97
N GLY A 145 7.74 -42.95 7.54
CA GLY A 145 8.46 -43.99 8.26
C GLY A 145 9.81 -43.44 8.73
N PRO A 146 10.22 -43.78 9.96
CA PRO A 146 10.20 -42.88 11.10
C PRO A 146 11.15 -41.67 10.95
N SER A 147 10.64 -40.50 11.33
CA SER A 147 11.40 -39.28 11.72
C SER A 147 12.66 -38.96 10.90
N SER A 148 12.58 -37.92 10.07
CA SER A 148 13.73 -37.03 9.88
C SER A 148 14.34 -36.81 11.27
N SER A 149 15.63 -37.09 11.45
CA SER A 149 16.31 -36.65 12.66
C SER A 149 16.16 -35.14 12.72
N GLU A 150 15.18 -34.66 13.47
CA GLU A 150 15.02 -33.26 13.84
C GLU A 150 16.40 -32.79 14.26
N ALA A 151 16.93 -31.76 13.61
CA ALA A 151 18.05 -31.03 14.17
C ALA A 151 17.52 -30.35 15.44
N LYS A 152 17.54 -31.08 16.56
CA LYS A 152 16.99 -30.67 17.83
C LYS A 152 17.84 -29.51 18.35
N TYR A 153 17.33 -28.29 18.19
CA TYR A 153 17.99 -27.12 18.75
C TYR A 153 17.99 -27.21 20.27
N THR A 154 19.17 -27.08 20.87
CA THR A 154 19.31 -26.95 22.33
C THR A 154 19.26 -25.47 22.69
N TYR A 155 18.39 -25.13 23.65
CA TYR A 155 18.24 -23.79 24.19
C TYR A 155 18.93 -23.69 25.55
N VAL A 156 19.62 -22.57 25.77
CA VAL A 156 20.38 -22.31 27.00
C VAL A 156 19.67 -21.22 27.81
N PRO A 157 19.42 -21.42 29.11
CA PRO A 157 18.94 -20.36 30.01
C PRO A 157 19.90 -19.16 30.07
N LEU A 158 19.39 -17.97 30.34
CA LEU A 158 20.18 -16.74 30.28
C LEU A 158 21.24 -16.64 31.38
N ASN A 159 21.01 -17.23 32.56
CA ASN A 159 21.99 -17.34 33.63
C ASN A 159 23.16 -18.29 33.33
N ASP A 160 22.97 -19.24 32.40
CA ASP A 160 23.96 -20.27 32.06
C ASP A 160 24.80 -19.91 30.83
N LEU A 161 24.66 -18.68 30.33
CA LEU A 161 25.43 -18.20 29.19
C LEU A 161 26.93 -18.15 29.53
N LYS A 162 27.71 -18.84 28.70
CA LYS A 162 29.18 -18.81 28.77
C LYS A 162 29.70 -17.80 27.75
N PRO A 163 30.74 -17.00 28.04
CA PRO A 163 31.32 -16.09 27.06
C PRO A 163 31.84 -16.81 25.81
N ARG A 164 31.76 -16.15 24.65
CA ARG A 164 32.36 -16.58 23.37
C ARG A 164 31.82 -17.91 22.84
N THR A 165 30.60 -18.28 23.19
CA THR A 165 29.90 -19.47 22.66
C THR A 165 28.79 -19.06 21.71
N VAL A 166 28.39 -19.96 20.82
CA VAL A 166 27.20 -19.78 19.98
C VAL A 166 26.04 -20.54 20.63
N VAL A 167 24.96 -19.82 20.91
CA VAL A 167 23.81 -20.32 21.68
C VAL A 167 22.51 -20.09 20.92
N ASN A 168 21.49 -20.86 21.30
CA ASN A 168 20.10 -20.56 21.01
C ASN A 168 19.42 -20.23 22.33
N VAL A 169 18.62 -19.17 22.36
CA VAL A 169 17.95 -18.73 23.58
C VAL A 169 16.52 -18.33 23.28
N TYR A 170 15.68 -18.45 24.30
CA TYR A 170 14.42 -17.73 24.38
C TYR A 170 14.55 -16.64 25.44
N GLY A 171 13.78 -15.58 25.30
CA GLY A 171 13.66 -14.58 26.34
C GLY A 171 12.45 -13.68 26.14
N VAL A 172 12.02 -13.07 27.24
CA VAL A 172 11.03 -12.01 27.32
C VAL A 172 11.73 -10.67 27.14
N VAL A 173 11.26 -9.84 26.22
CA VAL A 173 11.85 -8.54 25.92
C VAL A 173 11.52 -7.56 27.06
N THR A 174 12.55 -7.01 27.68
CA THR A 174 12.45 -5.99 28.75
C THR A 174 12.67 -4.57 28.23
N PHE A 175 13.31 -4.44 27.07
CA PHE A 175 13.59 -3.17 26.40
C PHE A 175 13.93 -3.44 24.94
N PHE A 176 13.56 -2.55 24.04
CA PHE A 176 14.01 -2.60 22.65
C PHE A 176 14.02 -1.21 22.03
N LYS A 177 14.81 -1.07 20.96
CA LYS A 177 14.78 0.07 20.05
C LYS A 177 14.25 -0.40 18.70
N GLN A 178 13.56 0.49 18.01
CA GLN A 178 13.29 0.29 16.59
C GLN A 178 14.62 0.19 15.81
N PRO A 179 14.69 -0.61 14.73
CA PRO A 179 15.90 -0.70 13.94
C PRO A 179 16.33 0.68 13.46
N PHE A 180 17.60 1.03 13.65
CA PHE A 180 18.15 2.33 13.27
C PHE A 180 19.44 2.15 12.46
N PRO A 181 19.76 3.07 11.54
CA PRO A 181 21.01 3.02 10.79
C PRO A 181 22.21 2.97 11.74
N SER A 182 23.10 2.01 11.53
CA SER A 182 24.37 1.95 12.25
C SER A 182 25.35 2.99 11.69
N LYS A 183 26.57 3.07 12.25
CA LYS A 183 27.65 3.89 11.65
C LYS A 183 28.16 3.32 10.31
N GLY A 184 27.84 2.06 10.01
CA GLY A 184 28.18 1.38 8.76
C GLY A 184 27.04 1.41 7.75
N SER A 185 26.97 0.39 6.89
CA SER A 185 25.95 0.25 5.84
C SER A 185 24.75 -0.61 6.26
N ASP A 186 24.63 -0.96 7.54
CA ASP A 186 23.63 -1.86 8.08
C ASP A 186 22.75 -1.17 9.13
N TYR A 187 21.59 -1.75 9.42
CA TYR A 187 20.71 -1.35 10.52
C TYR A 187 21.06 -2.16 11.77
N CYS A 188 20.85 -1.55 12.93
CA CYS A 188 21.04 -2.17 14.24
C CYS A 188 19.71 -2.18 15.03
N SER A 189 19.37 -3.34 15.61
CA SER A 189 18.35 -3.47 16.65
C SER A 189 19.02 -3.76 17.98
N THR A 190 18.81 -2.88 18.95
CA THR A 190 19.27 -3.09 20.33
C THR A 190 18.09 -3.43 21.22
N LEU A 191 18.17 -4.56 21.91
CA LEU A 191 17.14 -5.02 22.85
C LEU A 191 17.76 -5.63 24.11
N LYS A 192 16.96 -5.80 25.16
CA LYS A 192 17.31 -6.53 26.37
C LYS A 192 16.27 -7.59 26.60
N ILE A 193 16.72 -8.79 26.96
CA ILE A 193 15.85 -9.93 27.26
C ILE A 193 16.13 -10.46 28.66
N THR A 194 15.13 -11.12 29.22
CA THR A 194 15.20 -11.87 30.47
C THR A 194 14.45 -13.19 30.31
N ASP A 195 14.58 -14.12 31.24
CA ASP A 195 13.85 -15.38 31.28
C ASP A 195 13.52 -15.72 32.74
N GLN A 196 13.11 -16.97 33.01
CA GLN A 196 12.77 -17.41 34.37
C GLN A 196 13.92 -17.27 35.39
N SER A 197 15.16 -17.06 34.94
CA SER A 197 16.31 -16.83 35.83
C SER A 197 16.45 -15.37 36.27
N ASP A 198 15.62 -14.45 35.76
CA ASP A 198 15.66 -12.99 36.00
C ASP A 198 16.99 -12.31 35.62
N VAL A 199 17.82 -12.97 34.80
CA VAL A 199 19.07 -12.39 34.29
C VAL A 199 18.78 -11.57 33.04
N LYS A 200 19.15 -10.28 33.08
CA LYS A 200 18.97 -9.36 31.96
C LYS A 200 20.18 -9.39 31.03
N VAL A 201 19.96 -9.79 29.78
CA VAL A 201 20.99 -9.90 28.75
C VAL A 201 20.72 -8.91 27.63
N GLY A 202 21.74 -8.12 27.27
CA GLY A 202 21.67 -7.22 26.12
C GLY A 202 21.84 -7.97 24.81
N CYS A 203 21.13 -7.58 23.76
CA CYS A 203 21.24 -8.17 22.43
C CYS A 203 21.35 -7.06 21.38
N ASN A 204 22.33 -7.17 20.50
CA ASN A 204 22.49 -6.29 19.35
C ASN A 204 22.47 -7.13 18.07
N ILE A 205 21.55 -6.78 17.17
CA ILE A 205 21.32 -7.49 15.91
C ILE A 205 21.64 -6.53 14.78
N PHE A 206 22.53 -6.96 13.89
CA PHE A 206 22.95 -6.19 12.72
C PHE A 206 22.46 -6.87 11.44
N SER A 207 21.71 -6.14 10.61
CA SER A 207 21.32 -6.61 9.27
C SER A 207 21.20 -5.45 8.29
N LYS A 208 21.54 -5.69 7.03
CA LYS A 208 21.44 -4.69 5.95
C LYS A 208 20.00 -4.34 5.60
N LYS A 209 19.07 -5.29 5.75
CA LYS A 209 17.66 -5.10 5.40
C LYS A 209 16.85 -4.86 6.66
N LEU A 210 15.99 -3.85 6.62
CA LEU A 210 15.07 -3.53 7.71
C LEU A 210 14.13 -4.71 8.01
N GLU A 211 13.67 -5.41 6.97
CA GLU A 211 12.77 -6.55 7.07
C GLU A 211 13.36 -7.75 7.85
N ASP A 212 14.69 -7.90 7.90
CA ASP A 212 15.33 -9.02 8.58
C ASP A 212 15.37 -8.85 10.11
N HIS A 213 15.09 -7.64 10.62
CA HIS A 213 15.14 -7.35 12.05
C HIS A 213 13.93 -7.91 12.82
N PRO A 214 14.06 -8.18 14.14
CA PRO A 214 12.96 -8.67 14.95
C PRO A 214 11.71 -7.78 14.90
N ILE A 215 10.56 -8.41 14.78
CA ILE A 215 9.26 -7.72 14.75
C ILE A 215 8.72 -7.67 16.19
N LEU A 216 9.07 -6.61 16.91
CA LEU A 216 8.65 -6.37 18.30
C LEU A 216 7.64 -5.22 18.34
N PHE A 217 6.57 -5.41 19.12
CA PHE A 217 5.50 -4.40 19.29
C PHE A 217 5.48 -3.83 20.69
N ARG A 218 5.84 -4.60 21.72
CA ARG A 218 5.82 -4.14 23.11
C ARG A 218 6.89 -4.81 23.98
N VAL A 219 7.16 -4.19 25.12
CA VAL A 219 7.85 -4.85 26.23
C VAL A 219 6.96 -6.00 26.74
N GLY A 220 7.57 -7.14 27.05
CA GLY A 220 6.88 -8.38 27.37
C GLY A 220 6.76 -9.36 26.19
N ASP A 221 6.96 -8.90 24.95
CA ASP A 221 7.03 -9.79 23.79
C ASP A 221 8.12 -10.86 23.97
N ILE A 222 7.88 -12.07 23.46
CA ILE A 222 8.86 -13.16 23.54
C ILE A 222 9.68 -13.19 22.26
N ILE A 223 10.98 -13.42 22.38
CA ILE A 223 11.89 -13.57 21.26
C ILE A 223 12.68 -14.88 21.40
N ARG A 224 12.78 -15.58 20.27
CA ARG A 224 13.67 -16.71 20.07
C ARG A 224 14.83 -16.29 19.19
N LEU A 225 16.04 -16.57 19.65
CA LEU A 225 17.28 -16.26 18.97
C LEU A 225 18.01 -17.56 18.65
N HIS A 226 18.34 -17.79 17.37
CA HIS A 226 19.14 -18.94 16.95
C HIS A 226 20.51 -18.49 16.45
N ARG A 227 21.55 -19.22 16.86
CA ARG A 227 22.96 -19.01 16.47
C ARG A 227 23.47 -17.61 16.82
N PHE A 228 23.28 -17.20 18.07
CA PHE A 228 23.82 -15.94 18.60
C PHE A 228 25.11 -16.20 19.36
N LYS A 229 26.11 -15.36 19.15
CA LYS A 229 27.36 -15.39 19.90
C LYS A 229 27.20 -14.60 21.19
N THR A 230 27.62 -15.19 22.29
CA THR A 230 27.76 -14.51 23.57
C THR A 230 29.08 -13.74 23.62
N ASP A 231 29.04 -12.52 24.12
CA ASP A 231 30.23 -11.70 24.38
C ASP A 231 30.06 -10.89 25.66
N VAL A 232 31.17 -10.51 26.30
CA VAL A 232 31.15 -9.70 27.52
C VAL A 232 31.45 -8.26 27.16
N PHE A 233 30.48 -7.38 27.37
CA PHE A 233 30.62 -5.95 27.12
C PHE A 233 30.34 -5.17 28.41
N ARG A 234 31.30 -4.36 28.85
CA ARG A 234 31.23 -3.57 30.11
C ARG A 234 30.77 -4.43 31.29
N ASP A 235 31.43 -5.58 31.48
CA ASP A 235 31.15 -6.56 32.54
C ASP A 235 29.74 -7.15 32.53
N SER A 236 29.02 -7.04 31.41
CA SER A 236 27.69 -7.62 31.22
C SER A 236 27.66 -8.56 30.01
N MET A 237 26.93 -9.68 30.15
CA MET A 237 26.72 -10.62 29.05
C MET A 237 25.88 -9.96 27.95
N SER A 238 26.30 -10.17 26.70
CA SER A 238 25.63 -9.66 25.51
C SER A 238 25.54 -10.71 24.41
N LEU A 239 24.52 -10.60 23.58
CA LEU A 239 24.27 -11.46 22.43
C LEU A 239 24.46 -10.68 21.13
N LEU A 240 25.18 -11.28 20.19
CA LEU A 240 25.45 -10.74 18.87
C LEU A 240 25.09 -11.78 17.80
N ASN A 241 24.45 -11.34 16.72
CA ASN A 241 24.08 -12.25 15.66
C ASN A 241 25.32 -12.77 14.89
N THR A 242 25.29 -14.02 14.44
CA THR A 242 26.38 -14.67 13.67
C THR A 242 25.90 -15.16 12.30
N PHE A 243 26.75 -15.77 11.49
CA PHE A 243 26.32 -16.30 10.20
C PHE A 243 25.20 -17.34 10.34
N GLY A 244 24.12 -17.19 9.55
CA GLY A 244 22.96 -18.07 9.59
C GLY A 244 22.07 -17.90 10.83
N TRP A 245 22.19 -16.77 11.54
CA TRP A 245 21.29 -16.39 12.62
C TRP A 245 19.84 -16.32 12.17
N SER A 246 18.92 -16.51 13.11
CA SER A 246 17.50 -16.20 12.87
C SER A 246 16.84 -15.73 14.14
N THR A 247 15.77 -14.94 13.97
CA THR A 247 14.92 -14.50 15.07
C THR A 247 13.47 -14.74 14.76
N VAL A 248 12.73 -15.15 15.79
CA VAL A 248 11.27 -15.30 15.75
C VAL A 248 10.71 -14.65 17.00
N THR A 249 9.71 -13.79 16.85
CA THR A 249 9.06 -13.11 17.97
C THR A 249 7.61 -13.54 18.12
N PHE A 250 7.07 -13.44 19.33
CA PHE A 250 5.72 -13.86 19.69
C PHE A 250 5.09 -12.83 20.59
N ASP A 251 3.77 -12.69 20.55
CA ASP A 251 3.05 -11.85 21.50
C ASP A 251 3.32 -12.34 22.94
N GLY A 252 3.59 -11.41 23.86
CA GLY A 252 3.84 -11.68 25.27
C GLY A 252 2.58 -11.92 26.12
N THR A 253 1.39 -11.58 25.62
CA THR A 253 0.15 -11.69 26.39
C THR A 253 -0.25 -13.15 26.65
N THR A 254 -0.66 -13.45 27.89
CA THR A 254 -1.21 -14.76 28.27
C THR A 254 -2.45 -15.09 27.43
N ASP A 255 -2.63 -16.37 27.13
CA ASP A 255 -3.77 -16.91 26.37
C ASP A 255 -3.91 -16.42 24.91
N SER A 256 -3.02 -15.53 24.44
CA SER A 256 -2.98 -15.14 23.03
C SER A 256 -2.53 -16.31 22.14
N PRO A 257 -2.97 -16.39 20.87
CA PRO A 257 -2.48 -17.40 19.95
C PRO A 257 -0.95 -17.40 19.83
N VAL A 258 -0.33 -18.58 19.73
CA VAL A 258 1.12 -18.71 19.52
C VAL A 258 1.41 -18.57 18.02
N VAL A 259 1.39 -17.32 17.55
CA VAL A 259 1.66 -16.99 16.15
C VAL A 259 3.06 -16.39 16.02
N PRO A 260 3.98 -17.04 15.28
CA PRO A 260 5.34 -16.54 15.07
C PRO A 260 5.34 -15.31 14.15
N ARG A 261 6.09 -14.29 14.56
CA ARG A 261 6.43 -13.11 13.75
C ARG A 261 7.88 -13.24 13.31
N THR A 262 8.11 -13.47 12.02
CA THR A 262 9.46 -13.62 11.45
C THR A 262 9.48 -13.23 9.97
N SER A 263 10.61 -12.71 9.51
CA SER A 263 10.91 -12.49 8.10
C SER A 263 11.65 -13.66 7.45
N SER A 264 12.03 -14.67 8.23
CA SER A 264 12.67 -15.88 7.69
C SER A 264 11.65 -16.69 6.89
N LYS A 265 12.00 -17.01 5.64
CA LYS A 265 11.18 -17.85 4.76
C LYS A 265 11.06 -19.31 5.23
N SER A 266 11.94 -19.73 6.14
CA SER A 266 11.95 -21.08 6.72
C SER A 266 12.40 -21.04 8.18
N PHE A 267 11.58 -21.56 9.09
CA PHE A 267 11.95 -21.80 10.48
C PHE A 267 11.25 -23.06 10.98
N HIS A 268 11.90 -23.75 11.92
CA HIS A 268 11.31 -24.91 12.59
C HIS A 268 10.63 -24.43 13.87
N PHE A 269 9.39 -24.84 14.07
CA PHE A 269 8.61 -24.50 15.25
C PHE A 269 7.69 -25.67 15.57
N GLY A 270 7.99 -26.34 16.68
CA GLY A 270 7.28 -27.55 17.13
C GLY A 270 6.56 -27.37 18.46
N GLU A 271 5.98 -28.45 18.97
CA GLU A 271 5.24 -28.46 20.23
C GLU A 271 6.08 -28.03 21.43
N SER A 272 7.38 -28.37 21.44
CA SER A 272 8.28 -27.92 22.51
C SER A 272 8.46 -26.41 22.51
N ASP A 273 8.55 -25.79 21.33
CA ASP A 273 8.68 -24.35 21.20
C ASP A 273 7.38 -23.64 21.64
N ILE A 274 6.21 -24.21 21.31
CA ILE A 274 4.90 -23.72 21.76
C ILE A 274 4.85 -23.70 23.29
N ARG A 275 5.25 -24.80 23.93
CA ARG A 275 5.28 -24.93 25.39
C ARG A 275 6.21 -23.90 26.02
N THR A 276 7.42 -23.74 25.51
CA THR A 276 8.38 -22.75 26.02
C THR A 276 7.83 -21.32 25.93
N VAL A 277 7.16 -20.97 24.82
CA VAL A 277 6.52 -19.65 24.68
C VAL A 277 5.40 -19.48 25.72
N GLN A 278 4.55 -20.49 25.93
CA GLN A 278 3.48 -20.43 26.92
C GLN A 278 4.00 -20.31 28.37
N GLU A 279 5.03 -21.07 28.72
CA GLU A 279 5.68 -21.00 30.03
C GLU A 279 6.30 -19.62 30.30
N LEU A 280 6.94 -19.02 29.29
CA LEU A 280 7.48 -17.68 29.38
C LEU A 280 6.38 -16.62 29.54
N ARG A 281 5.23 -16.75 28.86
CA ARG A 281 4.08 -15.84 29.04
C ARG A 281 3.54 -15.90 30.46
N GLN A 282 3.36 -17.11 30.99
CA GLN A 282 2.88 -17.31 32.35
C GLN A 282 3.85 -16.74 33.39
N TRP A 283 5.16 -16.95 33.19
CA TRP A 283 6.18 -16.38 34.07
C TRP A 283 6.22 -14.84 33.99
N ALA A 284 6.16 -14.30 32.77
CA ALA A 284 6.18 -12.87 32.48
C ALA A 284 4.98 -12.15 33.12
N ALA A 285 3.79 -12.75 33.09
CA ALA A 285 2.58 -12.17 33.69
C ALA A 285 2.71 -11.91 35.21
N ASN A 286 3.63 -12.60 35.90
CA ASN A 286 3.88 -12.39 37.33
C ASN A 286 4.94 -11.31 37.61
N GLN A 287 5.52 -10.68 36.58
CA GLN A 287 6.58 -9.70 36.73
C GLN A 287 6.02 -8.28 36.82
N SER A 288 6.34 -7.56 37.91
CA SER A 288 5.83 -6.21 38.17
C SER A 288 6.25 -5.16 37.13
N TRP A 289 7.40 -5.34 36.47
CA TRP A 289 7.92 -4.41 35.46
C TRP A 289 7.20 -4.50 34.11
N ILE A 290 6.47 -5.59 33.84
CA ILE A 290 5.64 -5.72 32.63
C ILE A 290 4.38 -4.86 32.75
N SER A 291 3.89 -4.64 33.97
CA SER A 291 2.71 -3.82 34.25
C SER A 291 2.95 -2.31 34.10
N ASN A 292 4.19 -1.87 33.89
CA ASN A 292 4.49 -0.48 33.50
C ASN A 292 4.14 -0.26 32.03
N ASP A 293 2.86 -0.37 31.69
CA ASP A 293 2.39 -0.07 30.34
C ASP A 293 2.53 1.43 30.10
N LEU A 294 3.49 1.81 29.27
CA LEU A 294 3.66 3.19 28.81
C LEU A 294 2.59 3.57 27.78
N LYS A 295 1.75 2.61 27.35
CA LYS A 295 0.67 2.85 26.42
C LYS A 295 -0.41 3.70 27.09
N VAL A 296 -0.57 4.93 26.60
CA VAL A 296 -1.53 5.90 27.12
C VAL A 296 -2.40 6.39 25.96
N SER A 297 -3.72 6.43 26.16
CA SER A 297 -4.65 7.01 25.18
C SER A 297 -4.58 8.54 25.20
N LEU A 298 -4.95 9.19 24.09
CA LEU A 298 -4.98 10.66 24.00
C LEU A 298 -5.80 11.31 25.11
N SER A 299 -6.87 10.65 25.57
CA SER A 299 -7.70 11.10 26.70
C SER A 299 -7.05 11.09 28.07
N MET A 300 -5.93 10.37 28.24
CA MET A 300 -5.23 10.21 29.52
C MET A 300 -3.87 10.93 29.54
N VAL A 301 -3.46 11.54 28.43
CA VAL A 301 -2.20 12.27 28.32
C VAL A 301 -2.19 13.48 29.25
N LYS A 302 -1.04 13.72 29.89
CA LYS A 302 -0.75 14.94 30.67
C LYS A 302 0.45 15.69 30.11
N PRO A 303 0.51 17.03 30.23
CA PRO A 303 1.66 17.81 29.81
C PRO A 303 2.97 17.34 30.45
N GLY A 304 4.05 17.32 29.67
CA GLY A 304 5.39 16.93 30.10
C GLY A 304 5.64 15.42 30.16
N MET A 305 4.64 14.59 29.86
CA MET A 305 4.83 13.13 29.88
C MET A 305 5.47 12.60 28.60
N TYR A 306 6.15 11.46 28.75
CA TYR A 306 6.54 10.60 27.65
C TYR A 306 5.70 9.32 27.69
N PHE A 307 5.15 8.92 26.55
CA PHE A 307 4.22 7.80 26.49
C PHE A 307 4.25 7.09 25.13
N ASP A 308 3.71 5.89 25.08
CA ASP A 308 3.51 5.13 23.86
C ASP A 308 2.06 5.30 23.38
N LEU A 309 1.85 5.45 22.08
CA LEU A 309 0.52 5.67 21.50
C LEU A 309 0.26 4.67 20.38
N THR A 310 -0.83 3.91 20.49
CA THR A 310 -1.37 3.12 19.37
C THR A 310 -2.52 3.90 18.75
N CYS A 311 -2.45 4.17 17.46
CA CYS A 311 -3.42 5.01 16.77
C CYS A 311 -3.54 4.63 15.29
N GLN A 312 -4.48 5.24 14.59
CA GLN A 312 -4.54 5.20 13.13
C GLN A 312 -4.08 6.55 12.56
N LEU A 313 -3.33 6.49 11.46
CA LEU A 313 -2.93 7.64 10.68
C LEU A 313 -4.08 8.11 9.81
N LEU A 314 -4.51 9.35 9.96
CA LEU A 314 -5.59 9.96 9.17
C LEU A 314 -5.04 10.77 8.00
N ALA A 315 -3.98 11.53 8.26
CA ALA A 315 -3.33 12.34 7.23
C ALA A 315 -1.86 12.59 7.59
N LYS A 316 -1.05 12.97 6.61
CA LYS A 316 0.33 13.41 6.83
C LYS A 316 0.65 14.61 5.95
N ALA A 317 1.60 15.44 6.37
CA ALA A 317 2.10 16.54 5.58
C ALA A 317 3.60 16.73 5.80
N VAL A 318 4.33 16.97 4.70
CA VAL A 318 5.74 17.36 4.77
C VAL A 318 5.80 18.85 5.08
N MET A 319 6.28 19.21 6.27
CA MET A 319 6.37 20.61 6.69
C MET A 319 7.64 21.26 6.14
N ASP A 320 8.78 20.60 6.34
CA ASP A 320 10.09 21.00 5.81
C ASP A 320 11.01 19.78 5.66
N SER A 321 12.29 20.02 5.39
CA SER A 321 13.30 18.94 5.24
C SER A 321 13.57 18.14 6.52
N ARG A 322 13.16 18.64 7.70
CA ARG A 322 13.46 18.08 9.03
C ARG A 322 12.21 17.66 9.81
N CYS A 323 11.01 17.95 9.32
CA CYS A 323 9.77 17.74 10.03
C CYS A 323 8.66 17.23 9.11
N ILE A 324 7.99 16.15 9.54
CA ILE A 324 6.74 15.65 8.97
C ILE A 324 5.67 15.70 10.05
N LEU A 325 4.53 16.29 9.71
CA LEU A 325 3.35 16.26 10.55
C LEU A 325 2.56 14.99 10.24
N LEU A 326 2.26 14.20 11.27
CA LEU A 326 1.35 13.07 11.20
C LEU A 326 0.09 13.39 12.00
N LYS A 327 -1.06 13.30 11.35
CA LYS A 327 -2.36 13.53 11.96
C LYS A 327 -2.98 12.18 12.32
N VAL A 328 -3.18 11.95 13.60
CA VAL A 328 -3.52 10.62 14.13
C VAL A 328 -4.71 10.68 15.08
N TRP A 329 -5.34 9.52 15.28
CA TRP A 329 -6.39 9.34 16.29
C TRP A 329 -6.35 7.95 16.91
N ASP A 330 -6.66 7.84 18.19
CA ASP A 330 -6.81 6.55 18.88
C ASP A 330 -8.27 6.26 19.27
N GLY A 331 -9.19 7.09 18.75
CA GLY A 331 -10.61 7.04 19.08
C GLY A 331 -10.93 7.60 20.46
N THR A 332 -10.03 8.33 21.11
CA THR A 332 -10.31 9.00 22.39
C THR A 332 -10.12 10.51 22.28
N LYS A 333 -10.94 11.27 23.01
CA LYS A 333 -10.87 12.74 23.06
C LYS A 333 -9.78 13.18 24.02
N CYS A 334 -8.83 13.99 23.56
CA CYS A 334 -7.83 14.58 24.44
C CYS A 334 -8.49 15.61 25.39
N GLN A 335 -8.13 15.55 26.68
CA GLN A 335 -8.67 16.46 27.70
C GLN A 335 -8.03 17.87 27.63
N HIS A 336 -6.89 18.00 26.95
CA HIS A 336 -6.20 19.26 26.77
C HIS A 336 -6.47 19.82 25.37
N PRO A 337 -6.58 21.15 25.21
CA PRO A 337 -6.68 21.76 23.89
C PRO A 337 -5.41 21.45 23.09
N LEU A 338 -5.56 20.95 21.87
CA LEU A 338 -4.45 20.52 21.03
C LEU A 338 -4.00 21.66 20.11
N LEU A 339 -2.68 21.76 19.90
CA LEU A 339 -2.11 22.76 19.00
C LEU A 339 -2.52 22.41 17.55
N ASN A 340 -3.31 23.30 16.94
CA ASN A 340 -3.61 23.20 15.53
C ASN A 340 -2.44 23.79 14.73
N VAL A 341 -1.77 22.95 13.95
CA VAL A 341 -0.67 23.38 13.08
C VAL A 341 -1.28 23.72 11.73
N ALA A 342 -1.13 24.97 11.30
CA ALA A 342 -1.57 25.39 9.98
C ALA A 342 -0.72 24.68 8.92
N VAL A 343 -1.37 23.88 8.08
CA VAL A 343 -0.77 23.19 6.94
C VAL A 343 -1.60 23.55 5.71
N ALA A 344 -0.94 23.85 4.60
CA ALA A 344 -1.62 24.11 3.34
C ALA A 344 -2.41 22.85 2.91
N SER A 345 -3.63 23.03 2.42
CA SER A 345 -4.58 21.91 2.19
C SER A 345 -4.13 20.95 1.08
N ASP A 346 -3.26 21.41 0.19
CA ASP A 346 -2.61 20.68 -0.91
C ASP A 346 -1.40 19.87 -0.44
N ALA A 347 -0.74 20.27 0.64
CA ALA A 347 0.38 19.56 1.25
C ALA A 347 -0.05 18.41 2.18
N LEU A 348 -1.34 18.31 2.50
CA LEU A 348 -1.91 17.29 3.37
C LEU A 348 -2.40 16.08 2.58
N GLU A 349 -1.69 14.96 2.68
CA GLU A 349 -2.09 13.67 2.12
C GLU A 349 -2.95 12.91 3.14
N GLY A 350 -4.25 12.71 2.86
CA GLY A 350 -5.13 11.87 3.68
C GLY A 350 -6.56 12.35 3.81
N GLU A 351 -7.30 11.78 4.76
CA GLU A 351 -8.72 12.09 4.99
C GLU A 351 -8.94 13.50 5.54
N SER A 352 -10.09 14.09 5.20
CA SER A 352 -10.56 15.32 5.85
C SER A 352 -10.93 15.05 7.30
N THR A 353 -10.22 15.67 8.24
CA THR A 353 -10.40 15.48 9.68
C THR A 353 -11.23 16.57 10.34
N VAL A 354 -11.81 17.52 9.58
CA VAL A 354 -12.37 18.78 10.11
C VAL A 354 -13.40 18.57 11.24
N VAL A 355 -14.24 17.54 11.17
CA VAL A 355 -15.22 17.22 12.22
C VAL A 355 -14.53 16.65 13.46
N LYS A 356 -13.61 15.70 13.27
CA LYS A 356 -12.85 15.05 14.36
C LYS A 356 -11.90 16.05 15.06
N ASP A 357 -11.37 17.01 14.30
CA ASP A 357 -10.55 18.14 14.77
C ASP A 357 -11.35 19.05 15.71
N ARG A 358 -12.58 19.42 15.33
CA ARG A 358 -13.48 20.23 16.18
C ARG A 358 -13.85 19.54 17.49
N MET A 359 -13.80 18.21 17.51
CA MET A 359 -14.10 17.38 18.68
C MET A 359 -12.87 17.08 19.55
N ASN A 360 -11.66 17.56 19.21
CA ASN A 360 -10.39 17.19 19.85
C ASN A 360 -10.11 15.68 19.87
N LEU A 361 -10.55 14.95 18.84
CA LEU A 361 -10.32 13.51 18.68
C LEU A 361 -9.02 13.21 17.92
N THR A 362 -8.47 14.21 17.23
CA THR A 362 -7.30 14.10 16.38
C THR A 362 -6.13 14.88 16.96
N ALA A 363 -4.95 14.28 16.87
CA ALA A 363 -3.71 14.87 17.34
C ALA A 363 -2.73 15.08 16.19
N ASN A 364 -2.09 16.24 16.16
CA ASN A 364 -0.94 16.51 15.30
C ASN A 364 0.32 16.04 16.03
N VAL A 365 1.06 15.12 15.40
CA VAL A 365 2.37 14.63 15.87
C VAL A 365 3.44 15.15 14.94
N LEU A 366 4.37 15.94 15.48
CA LEU A 366 5.54 16.43 14.75
C LEU A 366 6.68 15.42 14.86
N VAL A 367 7.08 14.86 13.72
CA VAL A 367 8.10 13.82 13.60
C VAL A 367 9.40 14.40 13.04
N TYR A 368 10.51 14.13 13.71
CA TYR A 368 11.82 14.74 13.39
C TYR A 368 12.91 13.72 13.04
N ASP A 369 13.96 14.22 12.36
CA ASP A 369 15.26 13.57 12.16
C ASP A 369 15.21 12.14 11.55
N ASN A 370 15.79 11.15 12.24
CA ASN A 370 15.91 9.77 11.77
C ASN A 370 14.57 9.02 11.68
N HIS A 371 13.47 9.65 12.06
CA HIS A 371 12.13 9.09 11.92
C HIS A 371 11.43 9.51 10.62
N LEU A 372 12.01 10.48 9.88
CA LEU A 372 11.41 11.01 8.66
C LEU A 372 11.33 9.98 7.54
N GLU A 373 12.33 9.12 7.37
CA GLU A 373 12.33 8.08 6.33
C GLU A 373 11.09 7.18 6.46
N VAL A 374 10.86 6.64 7.66
CA VAL A 374 9.69 5.83 7.95
C VAL A 374 8.40 6.63 7.79
N ALA A 375 8.36 7.87 8.29
CA ALA A 375 7.17 8.72 8.21
C ALA A 375 6.76 9.07 6.76
N ARG A 376 7.71 9.20 5.82
CA ARG A 376 7.43 9.46 4.40
C ARG A 376 6.70 8.30 3.74
N GLU A 377 7.07 7.06 4.08
CA GLU A 377 6.51 5.84 3.47
C GLU A 377 5.13 5.46 4.00
N LEU A 378 4.70 6.05 5.13
CA LEU A 378 3.38 5.77 5.71
C LEU A 378 2.25 6.24 4.81
N LYS A 379 1.19 5.44 4.70
CA LYS A 379 -0.03 5.82 3.98
C LYS A 379 -1.17 6.12 4.97
N PRO A 380 -2.01 7.14 4.70
CA PRO A 380 -3.26 7.33 5.42
C PRO A 380 -4.07 6.02 5.56
N GLY A 381 -4.76 5.85 6.68
CA GLY A 381 -5.45 4.61 7.06
C GLY A 381 -4.58 3.58 7.80
N THR A 382 -3.24 3.71 7.76
CA THR A 382 -2.32 2.77 8.42
C THR A 382 -2.41 2.87 9.95
N PHE A 383 -2.41 1.73 10.64
CA PHE A 383 -2.28 1.69 12.10
C PHE A 383 -0.83 1.87 12.53
N LEU A 384 -0.59 2.74 13.50
CA LEU A 384 0.74 3.10 13.98
C LEU A 384 0.89 2.78 15.47
N GLN A 385 2.13 2.47 15.83
CA GLN A 385 2.61 2.49 17.20
C GLN A 385 3.72 3.53 17.32
N PHE A 386 3.52 4.53 18.17
CA PHE A 386 4.55 5.44 18.63
C PHE A 386 5.14 4.94 19.95
N TYR A 387 6.44 5.15 20.11
CA TYR A 387 7.19 4.83 21.31
C TYR A 387 7.84 6.09 21.86
N ASN A 388 7.66 6.34 23.16
CA ASN A 388 8.28 7.45 23.88
C ASN A 388 8.02 8.83 23.24
N LEU A 389 6.75 9.06 22.87
CA LEU A 389 6.20 10.31 22.32
C LEU A 389 6.12 11.36 23.43
N HIS A 390 6.52 12.60 23.14
CA HIS A 390 6.55 13.68 24.13
C HIS A 390 5.34 14.59 24.00
N ALA A 391 4.63 14.81 25.11
CA ALA A 391 3.53 15.77 25.20
C ALA A 391 4.03 17.11 25.74
N LEU A 392 4.09 18.15 24.89
CA LEU A 392 4.61 19.47 25.23
C LEU A 392 3.51 20.52 25.27
N LEU A 393 3.49 21.34 26.32
CA LEU A 393 2.68 22.54 26.33
C LEU A 393 3.40 23.65 25.57
N GLN A 394 2.73 24.26 24.59
CA GLN A 394 3.29 25.31 23.75
C GLN A 394 2.30 26.45 23.57
N ARG A 395 2.85 27.65 23.31
CA ARG A 395 2.10 28.84 22.92
C ARG A 395 2.18 28.98 21.41
N ALA A 396 1.07 29.35 20.77
CA ALA A 396 1.10 29.61 19.34
C ALA A 396 2.01 30.83 19.05
N PRO A 397 2.78 30.83 17.94
CA PRO A 397 3.80 31.85 17.64
C PRO A 397 3.28 33.30 17.64
N ASP A 398 1.98 33.51 17.40
CA ASP A 398 1.36 34.82 17.19
C ASP A 398 0.43 35.29 18.34
N GLN A 399 0.46 34.64 19.51
CA GLN A 399 -0.48 34.93 20.61
C GLN A 399 0.12 35.74 21.77
N GLN A 400 -0.68 36.66 22.31
CA GLN A 400 -0.33 37.49 23.48
C GLN A 400 -0.18 36.65 24.77
N PRO A 401 0.53 37.15 25.81
CA PRO A 401 0.90 36.39 27.01
C PRO A 401 -0.25 35.87 27.88
N ASP A 402 -1.50 36.27 27.63
CA ASP A 402 -2.68 36.04 28.49
C ASP A 402 -3.63 34.95 27.94
N GLN A 403 -3.21 34.19 26.91
CA GLN A 403 -4.02 33.11 26.31
C GLN A 403 -3.52 31.70 26.67
N SER A 404 -4.45 30.74 26.57
CA SER A 404 -4.31 29.34 27.00
C SER A 404 -3.23 28.58 26.22
N GLU A 405 -2.40 27.83 26.94
CA GLU A 405 -1.35 26.99 26.38
C GLU A 405 -1.96 25.70 25.77
N HIS A 406 -1.46 25.29 24.61
CA HIS A 406 -1.96 24.15 23.84
C HIS A 406 -1.00 22.97 23.91
N LEU A 407 -1.52 21.75 23.94
CA LEU A 407 -0.73 20.54 23.97
C LEU A 407 -0.32 20.14 22.54
N SER A 408 0.96 19.81 22.37
CA SER A 408 1.59 19.41 21.11
C SER A 408 2.33 18.09 21.31
N PHE A 409 2.35 17.24 20.28
CA PHE A 409 3.00 15.94 20.35
C PHE A 409 4.25 15.92 19.49
N HIS A 410 5.38 15.54 20.08
CA HIS A 410 6.68 15.56 19.42
C HIS A 410 7.34 14.19 19.49
N LEU A 411 7.67 13.64 18.32
CA LEU A 411 8.60 12.53 18.20
C LEU A 411 9.98 13.09 17.84
N HIS A 412 10.74 13.45 18.88
CA HIS A 412 12.10 13.97 18.75
C HIS A 412 13.04 13.02 18.01
N GLY A 413 14.15 13.55 17.51
CA GLY A 413 15.21 12.70 16.98
C GLY A 413 15.85 11.77 18.01
N GLY A 414 16.51 10.75 17.48
CA GLY A 414 17.26 9.73 18.20
C GLY A 414 16.40 8.59 18.74
N THR A 415 17.06 7.50 19.13
CA THR A 415 16.41 6.26 19.61
C THR A 415 16.52 6.05 21.12
N SER A 416 16.74 7.14 21.87
CA SER A 416 16.88 7.09 23.33
C SER A 416 15.58 6.59 23.98
N TYR A 417 15.70 5.74 24.99
CA TYR A 417 14.58 5.11 25.69
C TYR A 417 13.59 4.37 24.76
N GLY A 418 14.08 3.83 23.64
CA GLY A 418 13.24 3.07 22.70
C GLY A 418 12.41 3.92 21.74
N ARG A 419 12.62 5.25 21.74
CA ARG A 419 11.87 6.20 20.90
C ARG A 419 11.85 5.81 19.43
N GLY A 420 10.66 5.92 18.84
CA GLY A 420 10.45 5.75 17.40
C GLY A 420 9.00 5.52 17.05
N LEU A 421 8.76 5.10 15.81
CA LEU A 421 7.44 4.71 15.33
C LEU A 421 7.52 3.46 14.43
N ARG A 422 6.41 2.75 14.30
CA ARG A 422 6.27 1.59 13.39
C ARG A 422 4.82 1.42 12.94
N SER A 423 4.62 0.92 11.72
CA SER A 423 3.31 0.45 11.23
C SER A 423 2.93 -0.90 11.83
N LEU A 424 1.68 -1.04 12.26
CA LEU A 424 1.09 -2.29 12.74
C LEU A 424 0.29 -2.96 11.61
N PRO A 425 0.40 -4.29 11.42
CA PRO A 425 -0.45 -5.01 10.48
C PRO A 425 -1.93 -4.87 10.88
N ALA A 426 -2.82 -4.65 9.92
CA ALA A 426 -4.25 -4.48 10.17
C ALA A 426 -4.87 -5.68 10.91
N GLU A 427 -4.38 -6.89 10.64
CA GLU A 427 -4.82 -8.14 11.28
C GLU A 427 -4.21 -8.40 12.67
N SER A 428 -3.43 -7.46 13.21
CA SER A 428 -2.80 -7.63 14.52
C SER A 428 -3.86 -7.74 15.63
N PRO A 429 -3.85 -8.81 16.46
CA PRO A 429 -4.76 -8.94 17.60
C PRO A 429 -4.67 -7.75 18.57
N ALA A 430 -3.48 -7.13 18.67
CA ALA A 430 -3.24 -5.95 19.51
C ALA A 430 -4.05 -4.71 19.07
N LEU A 431 -4.63 -4.72 17.87
CA LEU A 431 -5.48 -3.65 17.34
C LEU A 431 -6.98 -3.89 17.62
N GLN A 432 -7.41 -5.06 18.08
CA GLN A 432 -8.84 -5.34 18.27
C GLN A 432 -9.53 -4.33 19.20
N SER A 433 -8.87 -3.96 20.30
CA SER A 433 -9.40 -2.95 21.22
C SER A 433 -9.46 -1.57 20.59
N LEU A 434 -8.42 -1.18 19.83
CA LEU A 434 -8.41 0.09 19.10
C LEU A 434 -9.48 0.12 18.01
N LYS A 435 -9.56 -0.91 17.15
CA LYS A 435 -10.59 -1.05 16.13
C LYS A 435 -11.99 -0.95 16.73
N SER A 436 -12.25 -1.65 17.84
CA SER A 436 -13.54 -1.53 18.54
C SER A 436 -13.82 -0.12 19.07
N VAL A 437 -12.82 0.62 19.55
CA VAL A 437 -13.00 2.01 20.02
C VAL A 437 -13.21 2.97 18.84
N LEU A 438 -12.49 2.76 17.74
CA LEU A 438 -12.63 3.53 16.52
C LEU A 438 -14.01 3.31 15.89
N GLU A 439 -14.48 2.05 15.80
CA GLU A 439 -15.83 1.67 15.38
C GLU A 439 -16.88 2.37 16.24
N LYS A 440 -16.75 2.33 17.58
CA LYS A 440 -17.64 3.06 18.50
C LYS A 440 -17.67 4.57 18.29
N HIS A 441 -16.60 5.18 17.79
CA HIS A 441 -16.56 6.62 17.53
C HIS A 441 -16.97 6.97 16.10
N VAL A 442 -16.91 6.03 15.16
CA VAL A 442 -17.67 6.10 13.91
C VAL A 442 -19.16 6.19 14.27
N ASP A 443 -19.62 5.33 15.20
CA ASP A 443 -20.99 5.41 15.73
C ASP A 443 -21.26 6.77 16.44
N LEU A 444 -20.35 7.28 17.30
CA LEU A 444 -20.60 8.52 18.07
C LEU A 444 -20.58 9.82 17.24
N VAL A 445 -19.84 9.89 16.13
CA VAL A 445 -19.87 11.07 15.24
C VAL A 445 -21.19 11.10 14.43
N GLU A 446 -21.88 9.97 14.32
CA GLU A 446 -23.25 9.90 13.76
C GLU A 446 -24.36 10.10 14.82
N TYR A 447 -24.03 10.20 16.12
CA TYR A 447 -24.99 10.14 17.24
C TYR A 447 -25.23 11.45 18.02
N ASP A 448 -24.89 12.63 17.48
CA ASP A 448 -25.37 13.91 18.05
C ASP A 448 -26.88 14.17 17.77
N GLU A 449 -27.61 13.19 17.23
CA GLU A 449 -29.07 13.09 17.37
C GLU A 449 -29.48 11.68 17.84
N VAL A 450 -29.59 11.53 19.16
CA VAL A 450 -30.04 10.30 19.82
C VAL A 450 -31.55 10.10 19.62
N ASN A 451 -32.00 8.86 19.42
CA ASN A 451 -32.77 8.25 20.51
C ASN A 451 -32.55 6.73 20.65
N ASP A 452 -32.46 6.37 21.92
CA ASP A 452 -32.15 5.11 22.56
C ASP A 452 -33.29 4.09 22.40
N GLY A 453 -32.93 2.84 22.10
CA GLY A 453 -33.87 1.74 22.01
C GLY A 453 -33.37 0.61 21.14
N THR A 454 -33.36 -0.60 21.72
CA THR A 454 -33.27 -1.92 21.06
C THR A 454 -31.88 -2.56 20.95
N LEU A 455 -31.19 -2.65 22.09
CA LEU A 455 -30.15 -3.65 22.35
C LEU A 455 -30.76 -5.05 22.66
N LEU A 456 -31.52 -5.64 21.74
CA LEU A 456 -31.93 -7.05 21.82
C LEU A 456 -32.48 -7.51 20.46
N GLU A 457 -31.64 -8.11 19.60
CA GLU A 457 -32.02 -9.11 18.57
C GLU A 457 -30.82 -9.57 17.69
N ILE A 458 -29.63 -9.85 18.26
CA ILE A 458 -28.47 -10.36 17.48
C ILE A 458 -28.23 -11.85 17.76
N TRP A 459 -29.24 -12.71 17.73
CA TRP A 459 -29.00 -14.16 17.65
C TRP A 459 -30.02 -14.74 16.67
N TYR A 460 -29.51 -15.46 15.65
CA TYR A 460 -30.21 -16.22 14.59
C TYR A 460 -30.52 -15.52 13.24
N THR A 461 -29.55 -15.52 12.30
CA THR A 461 -29.77 -15.91 10.87
C THR A 461 -28.43 -16.11 10.12
N PRO A 462 -28.33 -17.04 9.14
CA PRO A 462 -27.08 -17.43 8.46
C PRO A 462 -26.62 -16.45 7.36
N PRO A 463 -25.39 -16.57 6.84
CA PRO A 463 -24.79 -15.63 5.91
C PRO A 463 -25.31 -15.83 4.49
N GLU A 464 -26.06 -14.85 3.99
CA GLU A 464 -26.23 -14.60 2.56
C GLU A 464 -25.81 -13.16 2.28
N ALA A 465 -25.05 -13.00 1.20
CA ALA A 465 -24.15 -11.89 0.92
C ALA A 465 -24.82 -10.55 0.59
N VAL A 466 -23.97 -9.51 0.68
CA VAL A 466 -24.04 -8.15 0.14
C VAL A 466 -24.91 -7.13 0.92
N VAL A 467 -24.18 -6.19 1.54
CA VAL A 467 -24.56 -4.83 2.02
C VAL A 467 -25.11 -4.70 3.44
N ARG A 468 -24.28 -4.10 4.33
CA ARG A 468 -24.69 -3.34 5.52
C ARG A 468 -23.69 -2.22 5.78
N THR A 469 -24.15 -0.97 5.62
CA THR A 469 -23.77 0.22 6.40
C THR A 469 -24.72 1.36 6.01
N CYS A 470 -25.92 1.38 6.59
CA CYS A 470 -26.51 2.67 6.91
C CYS A 470 -26.94 2.64 8.39
N GLU A 471 -26.31 3.48 9.20
CA GLU A 471 -26.36 3.51 10.68
C GLU A 471 -27.48 4.42 11.21
N HIS A 472 -28.47 4.76 10.38
CA HIS A 472 -29.63 5.52 10.85
C HIS A 472 -30.64 4.56 11.50
N ASN A 473 -31.10 4.88 12.72
CA ASN A 473 -32.21 4.22 13.41
C ASN A 473 -33.57 4.52 12.73
N THR A 474 -33.65 4.26 11.43
CA THR A 474 -34.78 4.61 10.59
C THR A 474 -35.63 3.40 10.35
N ARG A 475 -36.94 3.55 10.55
CA ARG A 475 -37.91 2.48 10.36
C ARG A 475 -37.72 1.82 9.00
N ARG A 476 -37.48 0.50 9.00
CA ARG A 476 -37.50 -0.30 7.77
C ARG A 476 -38.92 -0.31 7.21
N LEU A 477 -39.07 0.19 5.98
CA LEU A 477 -40.33 0.28 5.28
C LEU A 477 -40.30 -0.60 4.02
N THR A 478 -41.47 -1.06 3.61
CA THR A 478 -41.65 -1.66 2.28
C THR A 478 -41.86 -0.55 1.26
N LEU A 479 -41.52 -0.79 -0.01
CA LEU A 479 -41.64 0.21 -1.06
C LEU A 479 -43.09 0.72 -1.21
N ALA A 480 -44.09 -0.15 -1.07
CA ALA A 480 -45.51 0.24 -1.08
C ALA A 480 -45.84 1.26 0.03
N ARG A 481 -45.19 1.13 1.20
CA ARG A 481 -45.40 2.04 2.32
C ARG A 481 -44.64 3.35 2.14
N VAL A 482 -43.44 3.31 1.59
CA VAL A 482 -42.66 4.50 1.22
C VAL A 482 -43.43 5.37 0.23
N LYS A 483 -44.06 4.78 -0.80
CA LYS A 483 -44.92 5.52 -1.73
C LYS A 483 -46.12 6.21 -1.11
N ARG A 484 -46.66 5.64 -0.03
CA ARG A 484 -47.83 6.19 0.69
C ARG A 484 -47.47 7.18 1.79
N SER A 485 -46.18 7.36 2.08
CA SER A 485 -45.70 8.30 3.09
C SER A 485 -45.75 9.74 2.60
N THR A 486 -45.89 10.68 3.52
CA THR A 486 -45.82 12.13 3.26
C THR A 486 -44.36 12.62 3.32
N PRO A 487 -43.80 13.23 2.26
CA PRO A 487 -42.45 13.82 2.31
C PRO A 487 -42.39 15.09 3.18
N PRO A 488 -41.22 15.45 3.75
CA PRO A 488 -39.94 14.76 3.65
C PRO A 488 -39.84 13.54 4.57
N LEU A 489 -39.20 12.47 4.11
CA LEU A 489 -38.99 11.24 4.88
C LEU A 489 -37.62 10.66 4.56
N SER A 490 -36.83 10.34 5.57
CA SER A 490 -35.72 9.38 5.42
C SER A 490 -36.22 8.01 5.87
N CYS A 491 -35.89 6.94 5.14
CA CYS A 491 -36.30 5.57 5.47
C CYS A 491 -35.29 4.53 5.00
N HIS A 492 -35.31 3.38 5.67
CA HIS A 492 -34.55 2.22 5.24
C HIS A 492 -35.44 1.25 4.46
N VAL A 493 -34.95 0.72 3.35
CA VAL A 493 -35.66 -0.28 2.54
C VAL A 493 -34.72 -1.42 2.20
N ARG A 494 -35.27 -2.62 2.03
CA ARG A 494 -34.53 -3.73 1.43
C ARG A 494 -35.19 -4.08 0.11
N ALA A 495 -34.47 -3.88 -0.99
CA ALA A 495 -34.99 -4.02 -2.35
C ALA A 495 -33.91 -4.55 -3.30
N ARG A 496 -34.32 -5.12 -4.43
CA ARG A 496 -33.44 -5.53 -5.52
C ARG A 496 -33.46 -4.46 -6.61
N VAL A 497 -32.38 -4.35 -7.38
CA VAL A 497 -32.38 -3.50 -8.57
C VAL A 497 -32.99 -4.29 -9.73
N LYS A 498 -34.17 -3.83 -10.18
CA LYS A 498 -34.89 -4.39 -11.32
C LYS A 498 -34.34 -3.89 -12.65
N LYS A 499 -34.08 -2.58 -12.74
CA LYS A 499 -33.42 -1.94 -13.87
C LYS A 499 -32.66 -0.73 -13.38
N TYR A 500 -31.72 -0.23 -14.19
CA TYR A 500 -31.08 1.05 -13.96
C TYR A 500 -30.99 1.87 -15.25
N LYS A 501 -30.82 3.18 -15.10
CA LYS A 501 -30.52 4.10 -16.21
C LYS A 501 -29.37 5.03 -15.80
N PRO A 502 -28.44 5.34 -16.71
CA PRO A 502 -28.36 4.88 -18.10
C PRO A 502 -27.88 3.43 -18.22
N GLN A 503 -28.23 2.75 -19.32
CA GLN A 503 -27.75 1.38 -19.60
C GLN A 503 -26.28 1.38 -20.02
N GLN A 504 -25.85 2.43 -20.71
CA GLN A 504 -24.45 2.66 -21.01
C GLN A 504 -23.84 3.46 -19.85
N LEU A 505 -23.12 2.78 -18.95
CA LEU A 505 -22.69 3.38 -17.68
C LEU A 505 -21.76 4.58 -17.85
N TYR A 506 -21.00 4.70 -18.95
CA TYR A 506 -20.22 5.92 -19.20
C TYR A 506 -21.10 7.18 -19.24
N GLN A 507 -22.39 7.06 -19.61
CA GLN A 507 -23.35 8.17 -19.62
C GLN A 507 -23.81 8.59 -18.22
N CYS A 508 -23.44 7.85 -17.16
CA CYS A 508 -23.78 8.26 -15.80
C CYS A 508 -22.93 9.46 -15.36
N LEU A 509 -21.79 9.71 -15.99
CA LEU A 509 -21.00 10.93 -15.79
C LEU A 509 -21.75 12.15 -16.32
N LYS A 510 -21.96 13.14 -15.45
CA LYS A 510 -22.61 14.42 -15.69
C LYS A 510 -21.70 15.57 -15.25
N LEU A 511 -21.94 16.75 -15.82
CA LEU A 511 -21.33 18.01 -15.42
C LEU A 511 -22.32 18.81 -14.59
N PHE A 512 -21.95 19.16 -13.36
CA PHE A 512 -22.76 19.93 -12.43
C PHE A 512 -22.18 21.33 -12.20
N CYS A 513 -22.98 22.37 -12.39
CA CYS A 513 -22.58 23.73 -12.05
C CYS A 513 -23.02 24.09 -10.63
N SER A 514 -22.06 24.42 -9.76
CA SER A 514 -22.33 24.81 -8.39
C SER A 514 -23.06 26.16 -8.25
N ASN A 515 -22.97 27.03 -9.27
CA ASN A 515 -23.60 28.36 -9.26
C ASN A 515 -25.07 28.30 -9.71
N CYS A 516 -25.35 27.88 -10.94
CA CYS A 516 -26.73 27.80 -11.47
C CYS A 516 -27.46 26.49 -11.18
N LYS A 517 -26.82 25.53 -10.48
CA LYS A 517 -27.36 24.21 -10.13
C LYS A 517 -27.81 23.37 -11.34
N THR A 518 -27.39 23.73 -12.55
CA THR A 518 -27.70 22.98 -13.77
C THR A 518 -26.80 21.74 -13.85
N MET A 519 -27.37 20.63 -14.27
CA MET A 519 -26.68 19.39 -14.58
C MET A 519 -26.81 19.09 -16.07
N GLU A 520 -25.70 18.81 -16.74
CA GLU A 520 -25.60 18.60 -18.19
C GLU A 520 -24.84 17.29 -18.49
N ASP A 521 -25.07 16.72 -19.67
CA ASP A 521 -24.28 15.57 -20.14
C ASP A 521 -22.85 15.99 -20.47
N VAL A 522 -21.89 15.10 -20.24
CA VAL A 522 -20.52 15.29 -20.73
C VAL A 522 -20.55 15.25 -22.26
N PRO A 523 -20.05 16.28 -22.97
CA PRO A 523 -19.99 16.29 -24.42
C PRO A 523 -19.19 15.10 -24.96
N ASP A 524 -19.72 14.42 -25.97
CA ASP A 524 -18.98 13.34 -26.62
C ASP A 524 -17.80 13.87 -27.46
N ASP A 525 -16.85 12.98 -27.77
CA ASP A 525 -15.64 13.34 -28.51
C ASP A 525 -15.94 13.90 -29.90
N SER A 526 -17.07 13.52 -30.52
CA SER A 526 -17.49 14.06 -31.82
C SER A 526 -17.92 15.52 -31.72
N ALA A 527 -18.69 15.87 -30.69
CA ALA A 527 -19.10 17.23 -30.38
C ALA A 527 -17.90 18.10 -30.03
N VAL A 528 -16.99 17.60 -29.18
CA VAL A 528 -15.75 18.32 -28.81
C VAL A 528 -14.87 18.50 -30.05
N ALA A 529 -14.61 17.44 -30.82
CA ALA A 529 -13.79 17.51 -32.04
C ALA A 529 -14.38 18.45 -33.10
N LYS A 530 -15.71 18.64 -33.13
CA LYS A 530 -16.34 19.65 -33.99
C LYS A 530 -15.92 21.07 -33.58
N VAL A 531 -15.92 21.40 -32.28
CA VAL A 531 -15.50 22.71 -31.77
C VAL A 531 -14.02 22.97 -32.09
N PHE A 532 -13.14 21.98 -31.92
CA PHE A 532 -11.72 22.09 -32.30
C PHE A 532 -11.54 22.32 -33.81
N ARG A 533 -12.28 21.60 -34.66
CA ARG A 533 -12.23 21.77 -36.12
C ARG A 533 -12.76 23.12 -36.58
N GLU A 534 -13.79 23.66 -35.94
CA GLU A 534 -14.32 24.99 -36.25
C GLU A 534 -13.32 26.08 -35.84
N SER A 535 -12.72 25.96 -34.65
CA SER A 535 -11.67 26.86 -34.17
C SER A 535 -10.44 26.88 -35.09
N ALA A 536 -9.99 25.72 -35.57
CA ALA A 536 -8.82 25.60 -36.43
C ALA A 536 -8.98 26.21 -37.83
N LYS A 537 -10.22 26.46 -38.30
CA LYS A 537 -10.49 27.09 -39.61
C LYS A 537 -10.31 28.60 -39.59
N ASP A 538 -10.46 29.23 -38.42
CA ASP A 538 -10.42 30.68 -38.24
C ASP A 538 -9.00 31.17 -37.88
N SER A 539 -7.94 30.53 -38.41
CA SER A 539 -6.55 30.76 -38.00
C SER A 539 -6.05 32.17 -38.39
N GLN A 540 -6.26 33.14 -37.50
CA GLN A 540 -5.66 34.47 -37.57
C GLN A 540 -4.44 34.52 -36.62
N PRO A 541 -3.35 35.20 -37.00
CA PRO A 541 -2.21 35.38 -36.10
C PRO A 541 -2.66 36.07 -34.79
N CYS A 542 -2.33 35.45 -33.66
CA CYS A 542 -2.54 36.00 -32.33
C CYS A 542 -1.33 36.87 -31.92
N ASP A 543 -1.58 38.12 -31.52
CA ASP A 543 -0.54 39.09 -31.09
C ASP A 543 -0.78 39.56 -29.65
N GLU A 544 -0.49 38.69 -28.69
CA GLU A 544 -0.61 38.99 -27.25
C GLU A 544 0.74 39.45 -26.69
N GLN A 545 0.80 40.70 -26.20
CA GLN A 545 2.04 41.29 -25.70
C GLN A 545 2.58 40.61 -24.43
N TRP A 546 1.71 39.97 -23.66
CA TRP A 546 2.08 39.24 -22.44
C TRP A 546 2.58 37.82 -22.72
N ALA A 547 2.38 37.29 -23.92
CA ALA A 547 2.72 35.91 -24.26
C ALA A 547 3.97 35.82 -25.16
N ALA A 548 4.73 34.74 -24.96
CA ALA A 548 5.73 34.23 -25.90
C ALA A 548 5.06 33.15 -26.76
N THR A 549 5.05 33.37 -28.09
CA THR A 549 4.38 32.49 -29.04
C THR A 549 5.40 31.66 -29.82
N SER A 550 5.19 30.35 -29.88
CA SER A 550 5.86 29.42 -30.79
C SER A 550 4.82 28.84 -31.74
N SER A 551 5.11 28.78 -33.04
CA SER A 551 4.17 28.26 -34.03
C SER A 551 4.85 27.25 -34.96
N ALA A 552 4.08 26.24 -35.38
CA ALA A 552 4.51 25.19 -36.29
C ALA A 552 3.42 24.93 -37.34
N SER A 553 3.81 24.79 -38.60
CA SER A 553 2.90 24.38 -39.66
C SER A 553 2.51 22.91 -39.49
N SER A 554 1.22 22.62 -39.56
CA SER A 554 0.72 21.24 -39.57
C SER A 554 0.99 20.56 -40.92
N ARG A 555 0.83 19.24 -40.96
CA ARG A 555 0.81 18.45 -42.19
C ARG A 555 -0.39 18.77 -43.08
N GLU A 556 -1.45 19.33 -42.50
CA GLU A 556 -2.62 19.82 -43.24
C GLU A 556 -2.36 21.20 -43.85
N PRO A 557 -2.55 21.37 -45.17
CA PRO A 557 -2.27 22.64 -45.85
C PRO A 557 -3.07 23.80 -45.24
N GLY A 558 -2.38 24.85 -44.80
CA GLY A 558 -3.00 26.07 -44.28
C GLY A 558 -3.37 26.04 -42.79
N ARG A 559 -3.09 24.95 -42.05
CA ARG A 559 -3.27 24.89 -40.60
C ARG A 559 -1.95 25.14 -39.86
N THR A 560 -1.97 26.07 -38.91
CA THR A 560 -0.84 26.38 -38.03
C THR A 560 -1.23 26.04 -36.59
N ILE A 561 -0.34 25.33 -35.88
CA ILE A 561 -0.47 25.08 -34.46
C ILE A 561 0.39 26.10 -33.72
N SER A 562 -0.19 26.83 -32.78
CA SER A 562 0.50 27.84 -31.98
C SER A 562 0.42 27.49 -30.50
N MET A 563 1.55 27.63 -29.81
CA MET A 563 1.66 27.50 -28.36
C MET A 563 2.07 28.84 -27.78
N HIS A 564 1.37 29.28 -26.75
CA HIS A 564 1.61 30.54 -26.08
C HIS A 564 1.86 30.29 -24.60
N ILE A 565 2.92 30.87 -24.08
CA ILE A 565 3.30 30.79 -22.67
C ILE A 565 3.44 32.23 -22.16
N SER A 566 3.00 32.50 -20.94
CA SER A 566 3.23 33.81 -20.33
C SER A 566 4.73 34.12 -20.31
N ARG A 567 5.12 35.34 -20.70
CA ARG A 567 6.53 35.78 -20.68
C ARG A 567 7.14 35.70 -19.29
N ASP A 568 6.32 35.86 -18.26
CA ASP A 568 6.73 35.78 -16.86
C ASP A 568 7.02 34.33 -16.39
N MET A 569 6.62 33.32 -17.20
CA MET A 569 6.75 31.89 -16.89
C MET A 569 7.78 31.19 -17.79
N VAL A 570 8.51 31.95 -18.63
CA VAL A 570 9.50 31.39 -19.56
C VAL A 570 10.75 30.97 -18.78
N GLY A 571 11.00 29.66 -18.69
CA GLY A 571 12.17 29.08 -18.02
C GLY A 571 11.88 28.29 -16.74
N GLU A 572 10.63 28.29 -16.27
CA GLU A 572 10.18 27.42 -15.18
C GLU A 572 9.98 25.97 -15.67
N SER A 573 9.96 25.01 -14.75
CA SER A 573 9.74 23.60 -15.07
C SER A 573 8.38 23.37 -15.76
N THR A 574 8.27 22.33 -16.61
CA THR A 574 7.06 22.04 -17.40
C THR A 574 5.79 21.81 -16.57
N HIS A 575 5.92 21.53 -15.27
CA HIS A 575 4.81 21.34 -14.34
C HIS A 575 4.29 22.65 -13.72
N MET A 576 5.02 23.75 -13.86
CA MET A 576 4.62 25.08 -13.37
C MET A 576 4.01 25.94 -14.49
N GLN A 577 4.16 25.54 -15.76
CA GLN A 577 3.71 26.32 -16.91
C GLN A 577 2.22 26.12 -17.20
N LEU A 578 1.50 27.22 -17.48
CA LEU A 578 0.17 27.24 -18.08
C LEU A 578 0.34 27.54 -19.58
N ILE A 579 -0.05 26.59 -20.42
CA ILE A 579 0.23 26.64 -21.86
C ILE A 579 -1.08 26.81 -22.62
N PHE A 580 -1.18 27.88 -23.41
CA PHE A 580 -2.33 28.14 -24.26
C PHE A 580 -2.04 27.61 -25.66
N ILE A 581 -2.96 26.83 -26.22
CA ILE A 581 -2.76 26.13 -27.49
C ILE A 581 -3.86 26.49 -28.47
N GLU A 582 -3.46 26.87 -29.69
CA GLU A 582 -4.33 27.18 -30.82
C GLU A 582 -4.04 26.25 -32.00
N GLY A 583 -5.08 25.93 -32.78
CA GLY A 583 -4.94 25.24 -34.07
C GLY A 583 -4.75 23.72 -34.00
N THR A 584 -4.88 23.13 -32.81
CA THR A 584 -4.85 21.67 -32.63
C THR A 584 -6.21 21.02 -32.91
N THR A 585 -6.17 19.74 -33.22
CA THR A 585 -7.31 18.82 -33.14
C THR A 585 -7.46 18.27 -31.72
N LEU A 586 -8.61 17.65 -31.42
CA LEU A 586 -8.84 16.99 -30.14
C LEU A 586 -7.79 15.90 -29.84
N ASP A 587 -7.46 15.08 -30.84
CA ASP A 587 -6.47 14.01 -30.69
C ASP A 587 -5.07 14.57 -30.40
N GLU A 588 -4.66 15.63 -31.10
CA GLU A 588 -3.37 16.27 -30.91
C GLU A 588 -3.23 16.86 -29.49
N ILE A 589 -4.25 17.56 -28.98
CA ILE A 589 -4.19 18.13 -27.62
C ILE A 589 -4.24 17.04 -26.55
N CYS A 590 -4.97 15.94 -26.76
CA CYS A 590 -4.97 14.78 -25.86
C CYS A 590 -3.62 14.05 -25.82
N VAL A 591 -2.86 14.03 -26.92
CA VAL A 591 -1.48 13.51 -26.91
C VAL A 591 -0.57 14.46 -26.13
N LEU A 592 -0.67 15.76 -26.38
CA LEU A 592 0.15 16.76 -25.69
C LEU A 592 -0.14 16.80 -24.18
N SER A 593 -1.38 16.57 -23.75
CA SER A 593 -1.75 16.63 -22.32
C SER A 593 -1.10 15.53 -21.48
N ARG A 594 -0.52 14.50 -22.09
CA ARG A 594 0.26 13.46 -21.41
C ARG A 594 1.61 13.97 -20.93
N ASP A 595 2.23 14.87 -21.69
CA ASP A 595 3.55 15.43 -21.41
C ASP A 595 3.46 16.79 -20.69
N TYR A 596 2.32 17.49 -20.84
CA TYR A 596 2.09 18.82 -20.27
C TYR A 596 0.82 18.85 -19.40
N LYS A 597 0.97 19.27 -18.14
CA LYS A 597 -0.11 19.19 -17.14
C LYS A 597 -1.21 20.24 -17.32
N ASN A 598 -0.95 21.42 -17.89
CA ASN A 598 -1.92 22.52 -17.91
C ASN A 598 -2.08 23.11 -19.32
N LEU A 599 -2.86 22.45 -20.17
CA LEU A 599 -3.13 22.90 -21.53
C LEU A 599 -4.51 23.57 -21.64
N VAL A 600 -4.53 24.84 -22.06
CA VAL A 600 -5.74 25.63 -22.25
C VAL A 600 -5.98 25.84 -23.75
N PRO A 601 -7.01 25.24 -24.34
CA PRO A 601 -7.34 25.45 -25.74
C PRO A 601 -7.94 26.85 -25.95
N VAL A 602 -7.35 27.58 -26.90
CA VAL A 602 -7.72 28.96 -27.23
C VAL A 602 -7.90 29.14 -28.72
N ARG A 603 -8.49 30.28 -29.09
CA ARG A 603 -8.64 30.73 -30.48
C ARG A 603 -8.38 32.22 -30.59
N SER A 604 -7.89 32.65 -31.73
CA SER A 604 -7.70 34.07 -32.06
C SER A 604 -8.97 34.67 -32.65
N VAL A 605 -9.41 35.82 -32.11
CA VAL A 605 -10.50 36.63 -32.67
C VAL A 605 -10.01 38.07 -32.74
N ASN A 606 -9.99 38.66 -33.94
CA ASN A 606 -9.46 40.00 -34.17
C ASN A 606 -8.03 40.16 -33.61
N SER A 607 -7.18 39.16 -33.85
CA SER A 607 -5.80 39.07 -33.35
C SER A 607 -5.62 39.02 -31.82
N ARG A 608 -6.71 38.86 -31.05
CA ARG A 608 -6.66 38.66 -29.61
C ARG A 608 -7.01 37.23 -29.22
N MET A 609 -6.32 36.70 -28.23
CA MET A 609 -6.57 35.37 -27.71
C MET A 609 -7.88 35.35 -26.93
N THR A 610 -8.68 34.31 -27.16
CA THR A 610 -9.95 34.08 -26.47
C THR A 610 -10.11 32.59 -26.18
N LEU A 611 -10.86 32.25 -25.12
CA LEU A 611 -11.22 30.87 -24.86
C LEU A 611 -12.06 30.30 -26.02
N MET A 612 -11.89 29.00 -26.27
CA MET A 612 -12.80 28.26 -27.13
C MET A 612 -14.21 28.19 -26.53
N ASP A 613 -15.21 27.84 -27.36
CA ASP A 613 -16.56 27.62 -26.87
C ASP A 613 -16.54 26.53 -25.77
N LEU A 614 -17.19 26.82 -24.64
CA LEU A 614 -17.15 25.97 -23.45
C LEU A 614 -17.91 24.65 -23.59
N THR A 615 -18.42 24.29 -24.79
CA THR A 615 -18.74 22.90 -25.13
C THR A 615 -17.48 22.04 -25.18
N ALA A 616 -16.32 22.61 -25.53
CA ALA A 616 -15.04 21.95 -25.37
C ALA A 616 -14.49 22.15 -23.95
N PRO A 617 -13.62 21.24 -23.46
CA PRO A 617 -12.91 21.47 -22.21
C PRO A 617 -12.10 22.77 -22.28
N PHE A 618 -12.13 23.57 -21.21
CA PHE A 618 -11.29 24.77 -21.13
C PHE A 618 -9.88 24.47 -20.59
N LEU A 619 -9.67 23.27 -20.06
CA LEU A 619 -8.39 22.81 -19.52
C LEU A 619 -8.25 21.30 -19.70
N PHE A 620 -7.09 20.87 -20.19
CA PHE A 620 -6.64 19.49 -20.24
C PHE A 620 -5.48 19.30 -19.26
N SER A 621 -5.56 18.26 -18.42
CA SER A 621 -4.54 17.92 -17.44
C SER A 621 -4.33 16.41 -17.33
N GLY A 622 -3.23 15.90 -17.92
CA GLY A 622 -3.07 14.46 -18.09
C GLY A 622 -4.21 13.90 -18.94
N ASP A 623 -4.89 12.90 -18.39
CA ASP A 623 -6.09 12.28 -19.00
C ASP A 623 -7.40 12.99 -18.59
N LYS A 624 -7.34 14.02 -17.73
CA LYS A 624 -8.52 14.74 -17.23
C LYS A 624 -8.87 15.93 -18.11
N ARG A 625 -10.16 16.13 -18.34
CA ARG A 625 -10.72 17.23 -19.12
C ARG A 625 -11.68 18.04 -18.26
N TYR A 626 -11.46 19.35 -18.12
CA TYR A 626 -12.26 20.20 -17.26
C TYR A 626 -13.15 21.14 -18.08
N TYR A 627 -14.41 21.26 -17.69
CA TYR A 627 -15.45 22.00 -18.42
C TYR A 627 -15.93 23.23 -17.64
N GLY A 628 -16.36 24.24 -18.39
CA GLY A 628 -16.87 25.50 -17.85
C GLY A 628 -18.36 25.69 -18.11
N CYS A 629 -19.10 26.23 -17.15
CA CYS A 629 -20.52 26.50 -17.34
C CYS A 629 -20.72 27.68 -18.27
N LYS A 630 -21.37 27.46 -19.43
CA LYS A 630 -21.66 28.50 -20.43
C LYS A 630 -22.44 29.70 -19.90
N LYS A 631 -23.37 29.46 -18.96
CA LYS A 631 -24.27 30.50 -18.43
C LYS A 631 -23.62 31.34 -17.33
N CYS A 632 -22.68 30.76 -16.60
CA CYS A 632 -22.10 31.37 -15.38
C CYS A 632 -20.67 31.88 -15.56
N SER A 633 -20.01 31.52 -16.66
CA SER A 633 -18.65 31.99 -16.94
C SER A 633 -18.70 33.43 -17.47
N LEU A 634 -17.83 34.28 -16.94
CA LEU A 634 -17.76 35.70 -17.30
C LEU A 634 -16.80 35.96 -18.48
N ASN A 635 -16.01 34.93 -18.88
CA ASN A 635 -14.99 34.99 -19.94
C ASN A 635 -14.17 36.29 -19.88
N THR A 636 -13.54 36.53 -18.73
CA THR A 636 -12.73 37.73 -18.47
C THR A 636 -11.32 37.61 -19.03
N PHE A 637 -11.13 36.81 -20.08
CA PHE A 637 -9.84 36.53 -20.69
C PHE A 637 -9.34 37.74 -21.50
N GLN A 638 -9.00 38.81 -20.79
CA GLN A 638 -8.33 40.02 -21.30
C GLN A 638 -7.33 40.42 -20.21
N ASN A 639 -6.03 40.19 -20.46
CA ASN A 639 -4.92 40.41 -19.51
C ASN A 639 -4.97 39.55 -18.24
N PRO A 640 -4.85 38.22 -18.37
CA PRO A 640 -4.78 37.34 -17.20
C PRO A 640 -3.56 37.66 -16.33
N VAL A 641 -3.77 37.78 -15.02
CA VAL A 641 -2.71 38.02 -14.03
C VAL A 641 -2.29 36.69 -13.43
N PHE A 642 -1.04 36.28 -13.65
CA PHE A 642 -0.50 34.98 -13.25
C PHE A 642 0.43 35.03 -12.01
N THR A 643 0.54 36.18 -11.35
CA THR A 643 1.49 36.40 -10.24
C THR A 643 1.03 35.79 -8.92
N GLY A 644 1.94 35.16 -8.18
CA GLY A 644 1.72 34.67 -6.81
C GLY A 644 1.09 33.28 -6.70
N VAL A 645 1.10 32.50 -7.77
CA VAL A 645 0.62 31.11 -7.81
C VAL A 645 1.82 30.16 -7.84
N GLU A 646 2.03 29.40 -6.76
CA GLU A 646 3.14 28.42 -6.67
C GLU A 646 2.87 27.16 -7.51
N THR A 647 1.60 26.75 -7.67
CA THR A 647 1.18 25.65 -8.55
C THR A 647 -0.21 25.92 -9.17
N TRP A 648 -0.40 25.53 -10.44
CA TRP A 648 -1.69 25.63 -11.11
C TRP A 648 -2.54 24.37 -10.88
N ASP A 649 -3.63 24.53 -10.13
CA ASP A 649 -4.74 23.57 -10.08
C ASP A 649 -5.92 24.03 -10.96
N GLU A 650 -6.88 23.15 -11.19
CA GLU A 650 -8.05 23.42 -12.05
C GLU A 650 -8.89 24.61 -11.56
N GLN A 651 -8.93 24.85 -10.25
CA GLN A 651 -9.72 25.91 -9.63
C GLN A 651 -9.03 27.27 -9.83
N ALA A 652 -7.71 27.32 -9.67
CA ALA A 652 -6.86 28.47 -9.91
C ALA A 652 -6.89 28.85 -11.39
N VAL A 653 -6.79 27.88 -12.30
CA VAL A 653 -6.92 28.11 -13.74
C VAL A 653 -8.32 28.64 -14.08
N ALA A 654 -9.39 27.99 -13.61
CA ALA A 654 -10.76 28.44 -13.86
C ALA A 654 -10.98 29.88 -13.36
N LYS A 655 -10.50 30.21 -12.16
CA LYS A 655 -10.58 31.55 -11.59
C LYS A 655 -9.80 32.58 -12.41
N ALA A 656 -8.57 32.25 -12.81
CA ALA A 656 -7.73 33.13 -13.63
C ALA A 656 -8.36 33.43 -15.00
N LEU A 657 -9.07 32.45 -15.57
CA LEU A 657 -9.73 32.56 -16.86
C LEU A 657 -11.18 33.12 -16.77
N GLY A 658 -11.70 33.36 -15.57
CA GLY A 658 -13.10 33.79 -15.37
C GLY A 658 -14.13 32.73 -15.79
N VAL A 659 -13.76 31.45 -15.68
CA VAL A 659 -14.59 30.29 -16.02
C VAL A 659 -15.23 29.74 -14.76
N GLN A 660 -16.55 29.51 -14.80
CA GLN A 660 -17.24 28.77 -13.75
C GLN A 660 -16.98 27.28 -13.96
N LEU A 661 -16.01 26.71 -13.24
CA LEU A 661 -15.70 25.28 -13.27
C LEU A 661 -16.94 24.44 -12.98
N MET A 662 -17.22 23.47 -13.85
CA MET A 662 -18.22 22.43 -13.64
C MET A 662 -17.59 21.21 -12.97
N GLN A 663 -18.36 20.54 -12.13
CA GLN A 663 -17.92 19.40 -11.35
C GLN A 663 -18.47 18.11 -11.95
N TYR A 664 -17.63 17.08 -12.09
CA TYR A 664 -18.11 15.76 -12.44
C TYR A 664 -18.99 15.19 -11.33
N ARG A 665 -20.10 14.56 -11.74
CA ARG A 665 -21.02 13.81 -10.88
C ARG A 665 -21.44 12.53 -11.57
N LEU A 666 -21.62 11.47 -10.81
CA LEU A 666 -22.20 10.21 -11.30
C LEU A 666 -23.70 10.23 -10.96
N LEU A 667 -24.56 10.14 -11.96
CA LEU A 667 -26.02 10.11 -11.82
C LEU A 667 -26.55 8.79 -12.38
N ILE A 668 -27.15 7.99 -11.51
CA ILE A 668 -27.82 6.75 -11.87
C ILE A 668 -29.23 6.75 -11.31
N GLN A 669 -30.18 6.22 -12.06
CA GLN A 669 -31.54 5.98 -11.61
C GLN A 669 -31.76 4.48 -11.48
N PHE A 670 -32.12 4.01 -10.29
CA PHE A 670 -32.51 2.62 -10.05
C PHE A 670 -34.03 2.48 -10.02
N GLU A 671 -34.53 1.46 -10.72
CA GLU A 671 -35.85 0.88 -10.50
C GLU A 671 -35.68 -0.22 -9.44
N LEU A 672 -36.05 0.08 -8.20
CA LEU A 672 -36.00 -0.83 -7.07
C LEU A 672 -37.27 -1.68 -7.02
N GLU A 673 -37.16 -2.93 -6.58
CA GLU A 673 -38.30 -3.83 -6.39
C GLU A 673 -38.18 -4.60 -5.07
N ASP A 674 -39.27 -4.64 -4.30
CA ASP A 674 -39.43 -5.53 -3.16
C ASP A 674 -40.69 -6.38 -3.34
N GLN A 675 -41.05 -7.18 -2.33
CA GLN A 675 -42.25 -8.04 -2.41
C GLN A 675 -43.57 -7.27 -2.46
N THR A 676 -43.56 -5.94 -2.31
CA THR A 676 -44.75 -5.11 -2.16
C THR A 676 -44.98 -4.13 -3.30
N ASP A 677 -43.92 -3.57 -3.89
CA ASP A 677 -44.02 -2.59 -4.98
C ASP A 677 -42.65 -2.37 -5.68
N THR A 678 -42.64 -1.49 -6.69
CA THR A 678 -41.43 -0.98 -7.38
C THR A 678 -41.25 0.51 -7.13
N LEU A 679 -40.02 1.03 -7.13
CA LEU A 679 -39.76 2.45 -6.86
C LEU A 679 -38.59 2.98 -7.70
N GLU A 680 -38.76 4.15 -8.34
CA GLU A 680 -37.67 4.83 -9.02
C GLU A 680 -36.91 5.74 -8.05
N ALA A 681 -35.63 5.47 -7.82
CA ALA A 681 -34.77 6.24 -6.93
C ALA A 681 -33.48 6.72 -7.64
N LEU A 682 -33.09 7.96 -7.40
CA LEU A 682 -31.87 8.56 -7.94
C LEU A 682 -30.68 8.31 -7.02
N LEU A 683 -29.50 8.05 -7.58
CA LEU A 683 -28.22 7.96 -6.89
C LEU A 683 -27.28 8.99 -7.54
N TRP A 684 -26.99 10.08 -6.82
CA TRP A 684 -26.09 11.13 -7.33
C TRP A 684 -25.24 11.85 -6.29
N GLU A 685 -25.77 12.15 -5.10
CA GLU A 685 -25.00 12.86 -4.05
C GLU A 685 -23.93 11.99 -3.39
N ASN A 686 -24.21 10.70 -3.21
CA ASN A 686 -23.33 9.75 -2.53
C ASN A 686 -22.74 8.71 -3.49
N THR A 687 -22.79 8.95 -4.80
CA THR A 687 -22.41 7.94 -5.80
C THR A 687 -20.93 7.58 -5.77
N GLU A 688 -20.05 8.54 -5.48
CA GLU A 688 -18.61 8.26 -5.35
C GLU A 688 -18.30 7.34 -4.17
N ARG A 689 -19.07 7.47 -3.08
CA ARG A 689 -19.03 6.53 -1.94
C ARG A 689 -19.64 5.18 -2.30
N PHE A 690 -20.76 5.20 -3.03
CA PHE A 690 -21.45 3.99 -3.45
C PHE A 690 -20.58 3.06 -4.29
N PHE A 691 -19.79 3.62 -5.22
CA PHE A 691 -18.90 2.84 -6.10
C PHE A 691 -17.44 2.78 -5.64
N HIS A 692 -17.06 3.54 -4.59
CA HIS A 692 -15.66 3.78 -4.23
C HIS A 692 -14.81 4.26 -5.42
N VAL A 693 -15.39 5.14 -6.25
CA VAL A 693 -14.78 5.69 -7.47
C VAL A 693 -15.08 7.19 -7.56
N SER A 694 -14.06 8.02 -7.74
CA SER A 694 -14.24 9.46 -7.97
C SER A 694 -14.77 9.73 -9.38
N ALA A 695 -15.75 10.62 -9.51
CA ALA A 695 -16.35 10.98 -10.80
C ALA A 695 -15.33 11.68 -11.73
N VAL A 696 -14.43 12.49 -11.16
CA VAL A 696 -13.39 13.16 -11.96
C VAL A 696 -12.33 12.17 -12.46
N ASP A 697 -11.95 11.18 -11.65
CA ASP A 697 -10.98 10.18 -12.08
C ASP A 697 -11.58 9.21 -13.09
N ALA A 698 -12.85 8.80 -12.90
CA ALA A 698 -13.58 8.00 -13.86
C ALA A 698 -13.75 8.70 -15.22
N SER A 699 -13.79 10.03 -15.26
CA SER A 699 -13.92 10.78 -16.52
C SER A 699 -12.74 10.58 -17.48
N GLY A 700 -11.55 10.25 -16.97
CA GLY A 700 -10.32 10.07 -17.75
C GLY A 700 -9.75 8.64 -17.72
N SER A 701 -10.39 7.69 -17.03
CA SER A 701 -9.85 6.34 -16.81
C SER A 701 -10.86 5.25 -17.19
N GLN A 702 -10.50 4.42 -18.16
CA GLN A 702 -11.30 3.26 -18.56
C GLN A 702 -11.37 2.23 -17.42
N ASP A 703 -10.27 1.95 -16.73
CA ASP A 703 -10.21 0.98 -15.63
C ASP A 703 -11.21 1.33 -14.50
N LEU A 704 -11.34 2.63 -14.18
CA LEU A 704 -12.29 3.10 -13.16
C LEU A 704 -13.74 3.05 -13.66
N GLN A 705 -13.99 3.24 -14.95
CA GLN A 705 -15.31 3.02 -15.55
C GLN A 705 -15.68 1.53 -15.55
N ASP A 706 -14.72 0.65 -15.83
CA ASP A 706 -14.89 -0.81 -15.79
C ASP A 706 -15.16 -1.30 -14.36
N LYS A 707 -14.60 -0.63 -13.34
CA LYS A 707 -14.93 -0.88 -11.94
C LYS A 707 -16.41 -0.57 -11.65
N ILE A 708 -16.94 0.56 -12.13
CA ILE A 708 -18.37 0.89 -11.99
C ILE A 708 -19.22 -0.19 -12.68
N GLN A 709 -18.82 -0.66 -13.86
CA GLN A 709 -19.48 -1.75 -14.57
C GLN A 709 -19.47 -3.06 -13.76
N THR A 710 -18.31 -3.44 -13.20
CA THR A 710 -18.16 -4.66 -12.40
C THR A 710 -19.08 -4.65 -11.17
N ILE A 711 -19.20 -3.51 -10.50
CA ILE A 711 -20.11 -3.33 -9.36
C ILE A 711 -21.57 -3.44 -9.83
N MET A 712 -21.92 -2.81 -10.95
CA MET A 712 -23.27 -2.90 -11.52
C MET A 712 -23.62 -4.33 -11.98
N ASP A 713 -22.66 -5.09 -12.50
CA ASP A 713 -22.82 -6.49 -12.87
C ASP A 713 -22.98 -7.38 -11.63
N THR A 714 -22.46 -6.96 -10.48
CA THR A 714 -22.72 -7.66 -9.20
C THR A 714 -24.15 -7.40 -8.73
N ILE A 715 -24.63 -6.16 -8.83
CA ILE A 715 -25.98 -5.74 -8.39
C ILE A 715 -27.06 -6.28 -9.33
N GLN A 716 -26.80 -6.23 -10.63
CA GLN A 716 -27.69 -6.66 -11.70
C GLN A 716 -26.88 -7.49 -12.72
N PRO A 717 -26.64 -8.79 -12.43
CA PRO A 717 -25.88 -9.64 -13.33
C PRO A 717 -26.53 -9.76 -14.70
N PRO A 718 -25.75 -9.71 -15.79
CA PRO A 718 -26.26 -9.91 -17.14
C PRO A 718 -26.92 -11.29 -17.23
N ASP A 719 -28.07 -11.35 -17.92
CA ASP A 719 -28.86 -12.57 -18.13
C ASP A 719 -29.41 -13.27 -16.86
N SER A 720 -29.34 -12.63 -15.69
CA SER A 720 -29.95 -13.15 -14.46
C SER A 720 -31.46 -12.96 -14.41
N SER A 721 -32.15 -13.97 -13.88
CA SER A 721 -33.55 -13.83 -13.46
C SER A 721 -33.64 -12.89 -12.26
N LEU A 722 -34.79 -12.23 -12.07
CA LEU A 722 -34.95 -11.30 -10.94
C LEU A 722 -34.86 -11.99 -9.57
N GLU A 723 -35.06 -13.31 -9.53
CA GLU A 723 -34.97 -14.14 -8.32
C GLU A 723 -33.54 -14.32 -7.83
N GLU A 724 -32.58 -14.35 -8.76
CA GLU A 724 -31.13 -14.57 -8.54
C GLU A 724 -30.38 -13.28 -8.19
N ARG A 725 -31.04 -12.12 -8.26
CA ARG A 725 -30.41 -10.83 -7.96
C ARG A 725 -30.23 -10.61 -6.47
N PRO A 726 -29.11 -9.98 -6.06
CA PRO A 726 -28.85 -9.69 -4.66
C PRO A 726 -29.88 -8.71 -4.11
N TRP A 727 -30.25 -8.90 -2.84
CA TRP A 727 -31.00 -7.91 -2.09
C TRP A 727 -30.07 -6.82 -1.60
N LEU A 728 -30.45 -5.57 -1.78
CA LEU A 728 -29.71 -4.42 -1.26
C LEU A 728 -30.48 -3.82 -0.08
N ASP A 729 -29.76 -3.53 0.99
CA ASP A 729 -30.22 -2.67 2.07
C ASP A 729 -29.84 -1.22 1.74
N LEU A 730 -30.86 -0.37 1.50
CA LEU A 730 -30.72 0.98 0.96
C LEU A 730 -31.35 2.01 1.89
N CYS A 731 -30.68 3.12 2.07
CA CYS A 731 -31.22 4.30 2.73
C CYS A 731 -31.81 5.26 1.68
N LEU A 732 -33.09 5.62 1.82
CA LEU A 732 -33.83 6.47 0.89
C LEU A 732 -34.28 7.78 1.55
N SER A 733 -33.92 8.90 0.91
CA SER A 733 -34.50 10.22 1.16
C SER A 733 -35.65 10.49 0.20
N VAL A 734 -36.80 10.87 0.75
CA VAL A 734 -38.04 11.18 0.04
C VAL A 734 -38.32 12.66 0.20
N TYR A 735 -38.52 13.38 -0.90
CA TYR A 735 -38.77 14.82 -0.89
C TYR A 735 -39.73 15.24 -2.00
N SER A 736 -40.37 16.38 -1.83
CA SER A 736 -41.29 16.93 -2.84
C SER A 736 -40.61 18.02 -3.64
N VAL A 737 -40.66 17.92 -4.97
CA VAL A 737 -40.23 18.95 -5.92
C VAL A 737 -41.47 19.54 -6.58
N LYS A 738 -41.48 20.87 -6.77
CA LYS A 738 -42.51 21.54 -7.57
C LYS A 738 -42.07 21.51 -9.03
N ASP A 739 -42.86 20.82 -9.84
CA ASP A 739 -42.65 20.69 -11.28
C ASP A 739 -43.96 21.12 -11.98
N ASP A 740 -43.93 22.20 -12.75
CA ASP A 740 -45.10 22.77 -13.46
C ASP A 740 -46.41 22.79 -12.65
N ASP A 741 -46.39 23.45 -11.48
CA ASP A 741 -47.50 23.56 -10.51
C ASP A 741 -48.03 22.23 -9.91
N ARG A 742 -47.33 21.10 -10.12
CA ARG A 742 -47.61 19.81 -9.48
C ARG A 742 -46.52 19.46 -8.48
N ASN A 743 -46.92 19.07 -7.27
CA ASN A 743 -45.99 18.49 -6.30
C ASN A 743 -45.66 17.06 -6.73
N LYS A 744 -44.43 16.83 -7.20
CA LYS A 744 -43.90 15.49 -7.52
C LYS A 744 -43.06 15.00 -6.36
N VAL A 745 -43.33 13.78 -5.91
CA VAL A 745 -42.50 13.10 -4.90
C VAL A 745 -41.32 12.45 -5.61
N CYS A 746 -40.11 12.72 -5.12
CA CYS A 746 -38.86 12.15 -5.61
C CYS A 746 -38.22 11.29 -4.50
N TYR A 747 -37.47 10.28 -4.94
CA TYR A 747 -36.76 9.34 -4.08
C TYR A 747 -35.29 9.35 -4.44
N GLN A 748 -34.42 9.38 -3.44
CA GLN A 748 -32.98 9.44 -3.64
C GLN A 748 -32.28 8.47 -2.68
N ILE A 749 -31.37 7.68 -3.21
CA ILE A 749 -30.49 6.81 -2.45
C ILE A 749 -29.43 7.68 -1.79
N THR A 750 -29.32 7.57 -0.47
CA THR A 750 -28.40 8.34 0.36
C THR A 750 -27.72 7.42 1.36
N ASN A 751 -26.51 7.77 1.78
CA ASN A 751 -25.76 7.10 2.85
C ASN A 751 -25.77 5.57 2.69
N THR A 752 -25.46 5.12 1.48
CA THR A 752 -25.42 3.70 1.09
C THR A 752 -24.10 3.46 0.35
N GLU A 753 -23.39 2.41 0.71
CA GLU A 753 -22.13 1.97 0.08
C GLU A 753 -22.16 0.47 -0.24
N ILE A 754 -21.39 0.05 -1.25
CA ILE A 754 -21.22 -1.36 -1.63
C ILE A 754 -19.88 -1.86 -1.11
N LYS A 755 -19.91 -2.89 -0.27
CA LYS A 755 -18.69 -3.57 0.22
C LYS A 755 -18.27 -4.63 -0.78
N GLU A 756 -17.05 -4.51 -1.30
CA GLU A 756 -16.35 -5.58 -2.03
C GLU A 756 -15.87 -6.62 -1.00
N GLU A 757 -16.12 -7.92 -1.26
CA GLU A 757 -15.59 -9.04 -0.47
C GLU A 757 -14.15 -9.39 -0.84
#